data_AF-A0A8J5KZU4-F1
#
_entry.id   AF-A0A8J5KZU4-F1
#
_cell.length_a   1.000
_cell.length_b   1.000
_cell.length_c   1.000
_cell.angle_alpha   90.00
_cell.angle_beta   90.00
_cell.angle_gamma   90.00
#
_symmetry.space_group_name_H-M   'P 1'
#
loop_
_entity.id
_entity.type
_entity.pdbx_description
1 polymer ?
#
loop_
_entity_poly.entity_id
_entity_poly.type
_entity_poly.pdbx_seq_one_letter_code
_entity_poly.pdbx_strand_id
1 'polypeptide(L)'
;MPPPQKSLVASVLSHPKVAARLNPNVAASLLPVLATPSPSLLPLRAAHALLAVSGSTAHKPVARHLILLYSRCFPDDAILLHSALRSPDNVSANNIIKSLVRVGSDGSRAVHFFACHAHPVGSRPSLSTFPLLITSAKLRESIHQGEMFHGLALKLGFLSKLPVANSLIHLYASCDALDLARQLLDEIPVKDHVSYNSVLDGYVKSCNFGQAEQLFQIMPSRSIISWSTLLNGYVRNKMFNKGILLFHQMQQLGVEPDDCSLISVLSVYSQCKLPLHGKSVHGFLVRRWRRIPTHVSNAVVGFYCKCDLLEAAAEVFKRITNKDLICWNTLISGFGSLGRSMEAIGFFNTMLQEGVKPNDITFTCILVACAHSCLVEEAHKYFKMMTEKYNIKPKFAHYWCLVDLYVRAGNPEDALKAIQNMPLHNSSAIWGAVIWLAKVRGDISVGEHLGKCLIELEPYNSKRYAPLVNVYAAASRWDKYKELKDLMKARGLKKLPDSTLIDLNVVVHKFSVGDESQPEILQVYEMLKKIAEQLKLQHPRVDETTVDAIYSALSASSSMIVIQIDKEYDFSYRRGDSQREPTGEPTRGTDMRPDADVLESDKSIQKLEQRTVKDRPPLTKIFVSCFQLIYWEKNTCGHRADVPSPLPLPFAAMASAALTAALSLPSSSKSSSSSSVSISSVSLDRIASFHKACWCSKRRSVVRKHACVAVRAQVTTEAAPAKPVKVSKKQDEGVVTNKYKPKDPYISTCLLNTKITGDDAPGETWHMLFTTDGEIPYREGQSIGVIADGVDKNGKPHKLRLYSIASSALGDFGDSKTVSLCVKRLVYTNDQGEIVKGVCSNFLCDLKPGAEVKVTGPVGKEMLLPKDPNATIIMLATGTGIAPFRSFLWKMFFEKHDDYKFNGLAWLFLGVPTSSSLLYKDEFAKMEEKAPKNFRVDYAVSREQTNEKGEKMYIQTRMAQYANELWELLKKDNTYVYMCGLKGMEKGIDDIMLDLAAKDGIDWIAYKKELKKAEQWNVEVY
;
A
#
# COMPACT_ATOMS: atom_id res chain seq x y z
N MET A 1 33.32 9.79 31.02
CA MET A 1 32.46 10.73 31.80
C MET A 1 33.25 12.01 32.04
N PRO A 2 32.63 13.18 32.26
CA PRO A 2 33.30 14.30 32.91
C PRO A 2 33.73 13.90 34.33
N PRO A 3 34.81 14.47 34.90
CA PRO A 3 35.11 14.28 36.32
C PRO A 3 33.94 14.84 37.17
N PRO A 4 33.58 14.20 38.30
CA PRO A 4 32.46 14.65 39.12
C PRO A 4 32.70 16.08 39.61
N GLN A 5 31.71 16.97 39.51
CA GLN A 5 31.89 18.42 39.80
C GLN A 5 32.53 18.69 41.17
N LYS A 6 32.26 17.85 42.17
CA LYS A 6 32.92 17.90 43.50
C LYS A 6 34.46 17.89 43.41
N SER A 7 35.05 17.08 42.52
CA SER A 7 36.51 17.00 42.32
C SER A 7 37.09 18.27 41.68
N LEU A 8 36.40 18.85 40.70
CA LEU A 8 36.80 20.11 40.06
C LEU A 8 36.77 21.26 41.09
N VAL A 9 35.68 21.37 41.85
CA VAL A 9 35.53 22.41 42.89
C VAL A 9 36.54 22.21 44.02
N ALA A 10 36.77 20.97 44.45
CA ALA A 10 37.83 20.66 45.41
C ALA A 10 39.22 21.09 44.88
N SER A 11 39.54 20.84 43.62
CA SER A 11 40.82 21.28 43.01
C SER A 11 40.95 22.81 42.92
N VAL A 12 39.84 23.53 42.73
CA VAL A 12 39.82 25.00 42.69
C VAL A 12 40.00 25.61 44.08
N LEU A 13 39.39 25.01 45.12
CA LEU A 13 39.48 25.50 46.51
C LEU A 13 40.79 25.08 47.21
N SER A 14 41.31 23.89 46.93
CA SER A 14 42.58 23.37 47.50
C SER A 14 43.84 23.93 46.83
N HIS A 15 43.71 24.63 45.71
CA HIS A 15 44.87 25.23 45.02
C HIS A 15 45.64 26.18 45.97
N PRO A 16 46.98 26.10 46.10
CA PRO A 16 47.72 26.78 47.16
C PRO A 16 47.46 28.29 47.28
N LYS A 17 47.35 28.99 46.14
CA LYS A 17 47.07 30.45 46.09
C LYS A 17 45.64 30.85 46.50
N VAL A 18 44.76 29.87 46.67
CA VAL A 18 43.34 30.00 47.08
C VAL A 18 43.18 29.51 48.51
N ALA A 19 43.71 28.33 48.82
CA ALA A 19 43.74 27.76 50.18
C ALA A 19 44.46 28.69 51.19
N ALA A 20 45.58 29.31 50.80
CA ALA A 20 46.29 30.27 51.66
C ALA A 20 45.55 31.62 51.88
N ARG A 21 44.36 31.80 51.30
CA ARG A 21 43.51 33.00 51.42
C ARG A 21 42.12 32.73 51.99
N LEU A 22 41.73 31.48 52.14
CA LEU A 22 40.42 31.06 52.64
C LEU A 22 40.59 30.24 53.91
N ASN A 23 39.94 30.69 54.98
CA ASN A 23 39.81 29.90 56.21
C ASN A 23 39.17 28.53 55.87
N PRO A 24 39.68 27.39 56.39
CA PRO A 24 39.15 26.06 56.09
C PRO A 24 37.64 25.91 56.30
N ASN A 25 37.08 26.57 57.31
CA ASN A 25 35.64 26.53 57.60
C ASN A 25 34.82 27.30 56.54
N VAL A 26 35.40 28.33 55.93
CA VAL A 26 34.81 29.07 54.80
C VAL A 26 34.95 28.29 53.50
N ALA A 27 36.08 27.61 53.28
CA ALA A 27 36.23 26.69 52.14
C ALA A 27 35.21 25.53 52.21
N ALA A 28 34.94 25.01 53.42
CA ALA A 28 33.92 23.99 53.66
C ALA A 28 32.49 24.49 53.38
N SER A 29 32.13 25.71 53.79
CA SER A 29 30.80 26.27 53.54
C SER A 29 30.56 26.71 52.08
N LEU A 30 31.63 27.02 51.34
CA LEU A 30 31.57 27.29 49.89
C LEU A 30 31.35 26.02 49.05
N LEU A 31 31.84 24.86 49.51
CA LEU A 31 31.85 23.62 48.71
C LEU A 31 30.44 23.16 48.25
N PRO A 32 29.36 23.17 49.07
CA PRO A 32 28.02 22.78 48.63
C PRO A 32 27.47 23.71 47.53
N VAL A 33 27.65 25.02 47.68
CA VAL A 33 27.12 26.02 46.73
C VAL A 33 27.86 25.92 45.40
N LEU A 34 29.20 25.84 45.42
CA LEU A 34 30.01 25.80 44.22
C LEU A 34 29.94 24.45 43.48
N ALA A 35 29.67 23.34 44.19
CA ALA A 35 29.47 22.02 43.59
C ALA A 35 28.05 21.81 43.04
N THR A 36 27.07 22.62 43.46
CA THR A 36 25.70 22.59 42.93
C THR A 36 25.70 23.03 41.45
N PRO A 37 25.08 22.27 40.51
CA PRO A 37 25.14 22.62 39.08
C PRO A 37 24.42 23.92 38.70
N SER A 38 23.35 24.25 39.45
CA SER A 38 22.46 25.40 39.23
C SER A 38 22.05 25.99 40.59
N PRO A 39 22.94 26.71 41.30
CA PRO A 39 22.65 27.25 42.63
C PRO A 39 21.69 28.45 42.55
N SER A 40 20.91 28.68 43.61
CA SER A 40 20.04 29.86 43.71
C SER A 40 20.86 31.14 43.92
N LEU A 41 20.29 32.28 43.51
CA LEU A 41 21.00 33.56 43.37
C LEU A 41 21.62 34.05 44.68
N LEU A 42 20.91 33.92 45.80
CA LEU A 42 21.34 34.38 47.11
C LEU A 42 22.58 33.60 47.62
N PRO A 43 22.57 32.26 47.72
CA PRO A 43 23.78 31.48 48.01
C PRO A 43 24.93 31.74 47.04
N LEU A 44 24.66 31.87 45.73
CA LEU A 44 25.72 32.13 44.75
C LEU A 44 26.38 33.51 44.94
N ARG A 45 25.59 34.55 45.19
CA ARG A 45 26.10 35.90 45.50
C ARG A 45 26.83 35.95 46.85
N ALA A 46 26.37 35.23 47.87
CA ALA A 46 27.08 35.09 49.15
C ALA A 46 28.44 34.37 48.97
N ALA A 47 28.47 33.27 48.21
CA ALA A 47 29.70 32.54 47.89
C ALA A 47 30.68 33.41 47.09
N HIS A 48 30.19 34.17 46.11
CA HIS A 48 30.98 35.12 45.34
C HIS A 48 31.55 36.25 46.22
N ALA A 49 30.77 36.81 47.15
CA ALA A 49 31.24 37.85 48.08
C ALA A 49 32.38 37.34 48.99
N LEU A 50 32.26 36.13 49.54
CA LEU A 50 33.33 35.50 50.35
C LEU A 50 34.61 35.25 49.52
N LEU A 51 34.46 34.84 48.25
CA LEU A 51 35.58 34.70 47.32
C LEU A 51 36.20 36.05 46.89
N ALA A 52 35.42 37.13 46.91
CA ALA A 52 35.90 38.48 46.60
C ALA A 52 36.67 39.09 47.79
N VAL A 53 36.13 38.99 49.01
CA VAL A 53 36.76 39.48 50.25
C VAL A 53 38.08 38.75 50.55
N SER A 54 38.16 37.45 50.26
CA SER A 54 39.43 36.69 50.33
C SER A 54 40.42 37.00 49.18
N GLY A 55 40.07 37.87 48.22
CA GLY A 55 40.88 38.13 47.04
C GLY A 55 41.10 36.89 46.15
N SER A 56 40.21 35.90 46.25
CA SER A 56 40.28 34.62 45.52
C SER A 56 39.69 34.73 44.11
N THR A 57 38.77 35.68 43.86
CA THR A 57 38.21 35.98 42.53
C THR A 57 39.26 36.38 41.50
N ALA A 58 40.41 36.92 41.92
CA ALA A 58 41.54 37.21 41.04
C ALA A 58 42.20 35.94 40.44
N HIS A 59 41.91 34.75 40.97
CA HIS A 59 42.45 33.50 40.48
C HIS A 59 41.62 32.96 39.29
N LYS A 60 42.21 32.87 38.09
CA LYS A 60 41.49 32.53 36.85
C LYS A 60 40.59 31.27 36.93
N PRO A 61 40.98 30.15 37.56
CA PRO A 61 40.09 29.01 37.78
C PRO A 61 38.83 29.33 38.61
N VAL A 62 38.95 30.16 39.65
CA VAL A 62 37.81 30.60 40.49
C VAL A 62 36.87 31.48 39.67
N ALA A 63 37.40 32.47 38.96
CA ALA A 63 36.63 33.35 38.08
C ALA A 63 35.88 32.57 36.97
N ARG A 64 36.56 31.62 36.31
CA ARG A 64 35.94 30.74 35.29
C ARG A 64 34.81 29.90 35.86
N HIS A 65 34.96 29.38 37.09
CA HIS A 65 33.92 28.56 37.72
C HIS A 65 32.72 29.39 38.18
N LEU A 66 32.96 30.59 38.74
CA LEU A 66 31.88 31.54 39.06
C LEU A 66 31.12 31.96 37.79
N ILE A 67 31.81 32.33 36.71
CA ILE A 67 31.17 32.66 35.43
C ILE A 67 30.40 31.46 34.85
N LEU A 68 30.89 30.23 35.02
CA LEU A 68 30.15 29.02 34.62
C LEU A 68 28.86 28.82 35.44
N LEU A 69 28.87 29.10 36.74
CA LEU A 69 27.67 29.00 37.58
C LEU A 69 26.67 30.13 37.29
N TYR A 70 27.14 31.38 37.24
CA TYR A 70 26.30 32.52 36.89
C TYR A 70 25.70 32.36 35.49
N SER A 71 26.49 32.01 34.46
CA SER A 71 25.97 31.91 33.08
C SER A 71 24.81 30.93 32.92
N ARG A 72 24.75 29.84 33.71
CA ARG A 72 23.68 28.83 33.67
C ARG A 72 22.31 29.32 34.16
N CYS A 73 22.28 30.31 35.06
CA CYS A 73 21.07 30.69 35.80
C CYS A 73 20.77 32.20 35.72
N PHE A 74 21.82 33.02 35.62
CA PHE A 74 21.80 34.49 35.71
C PHE A 74 22.78 35.05 34.66
N PRO A 75 22.44 34.98 33.36
CA PRO A 75 23.38 35.29 32.28
C PRO A 75 23.88 36.75 32.32
N ASP A 76 23.07 37.70 32.78
CA ASP A 76 23.45 39.11 32.86
C ASP A 76 24.45 39.40 33.99
N ASP A 77 24.30 38.77 35.16
CA ASP A 77 25.34 38.75 36.21
C ASP A 77 26.66 38.17 35.67
N ALA A 78 26.59 37.16 34.78
CA ALA A 78 27.77 36.54 34.18
C ALA A 78 28.48 37.46 33.17
N ILE A 79 27.72 38.25 32.39
CA ILE A 79 28.26 39.25 31.46
C ILE A 79 29.02 40.33 32.24
N LEU A 80 28.41 40.87 33.30
CA LEU A 80 29.03 41.87 34.19
C LEU A 80 30.28 41.33 34.89
N LEU A 81 30.25 40.08 35.36
CA LEU A 81 31.42 39.43 35.97
C LEU A 81 32.56 39.19 34.97
N HIS A 82 32.25 39.00 33.68
CA HIS A 82 33.27 38.82 32.64
C HIS A 82 33.93 40.14 32.22
N SER A 83 33.16 41.22 32.05
CA SER A 83 33.72 42.54 31.73
C SER A 83 34.52 43.15 32.90
N ALA A 84 34.22 42.76 34.14
CA ALA A 84 34.99 43.14 35.33
C ALA A 84 36.34 42.40 35.49
N LEU A 85 36.70 41.43 34.63
CA LEU A 85 37.97 40.71 34.74
C LEU A 85 39.15 41.57 34.23
N ARG A 86 40.22 41.69 35.03
CA ARG A 86 41.51 42.27 34.60
C ARG A 86 42.16 41.56 33.40
N SER A 87 41.74 40.34 33.09
CA SER A 87 42.12 39.63 31.86
C SER A 87 41.07 38.55 31.58
N PRO A 88 40.01 38.85 30.80
CA PRO A 88 39.04 37.85 30.39
C PRO A 88 39.69 36.82 29.45
N ASP A 89 38.98 35.72 29.20
CA ASP A 89 39.46 34.69 28.29
C ASP A 89 38.36 34.00 27.49
N ASN A 90 38.77 33.35 26.40
CA ASN A 90 37.87 32.62 25.51
C ASN A 90 37.08 31.50 26.21
N VAL A 91 37.56 30.97 27.35
CA VAL A 91 36.86 29.89 28.08
C VAL A 91 35.66 30.46 28.84
N SER A 92 35.86 31.56 29.56
CA SER A 92 34.78 32.29 30.25
C SER A 92 33.80 32.90 29.24
N ALA A 93 34.29 33.49 28.14
CA ALA A 93 33.43 33.99 27.05
C ALA A 93 32.60 32.88 26.41
N ASN A 94 33.21 31.74 26.04
CA ASN A 94 32.49 30.63 25.40
C ASN A 94 31.44 29.99 26.34
N ASN A 95 31.65 29.98 27.66
CA ASN A 95 30.63 29.54 28.62
C ASN A 95 29.40 30.47 28.60
N ILE A 96 29.61 31.79 28.56
CA ILE A 96 28.53 32.79 28.47
C ILE A 96 27.80 32.66 27.13
N ILE A 97 28.51 32.66 26.00
CA ILE A 97 27.93 32.49 24.65
C ILE A 97 27.09 31.19 24.59
N LYS A 98 27.64 30.06 25.08
CA LYS A 98 26.95 28.77 25.10
C LYS A 98 25.69 28.76 25.97
N SER A 99 25.61 29.62 26.99
CA SER A 99 24.40 29.75 27.80
C SER A 99 23.39 30.73 27.18
N LEU A 100 23.86 31.84 26.59
CA LEU A 100 23.01 32.78 25.85
C LEU A 100 22.33 32.11 24.64
N VAL A 101 23.02 31.19 23.95
CA VAL A 101 22.47 30.33 22.88
C VAL A 101 21.46 29.28 23.40
N ARG A 102 21.41 29.02 24.72
CA ARG A 102 20.43 28.10 25.35
C ARG A 102 19.25 28.80 26.01
N VAL A 103 19.44 30.03 26.47
CA VAL A 103 18.46 30.81 27.24
C VAL A 103 17.73 31.84 26.36
N GLY A 104 18.38 32.36 25.33
CA GLY A 104 17.76 33.24 24.33
C GLY A 104 17.09 32.43 23.21
N SER A 105 15.87 32.83 22.83
CA SER A 105 15.10 32.21 21.75
C SER A 105 15.69 32.42 20.35
N ASP A 106 16.43 33.52 20.13
CA ASP A 106 16.88 33.98 18.81
C ASP A 106 18.42 34.11 18.70
N GLY A 107 19.18 33.66 19.70
CA GLY A 107 20.65 33.76 19.75
C GLY A 107 21.26 35.17 19.72
N SER A 108 20.48 36.25 19.57
CA SER A 108 20.99 37.62 19.34
C SER A 108 21.96 38.09 20.41
N ARG A 109 21.59 37.87 21.68
CA ARG A 109 22.36 38.23 22.87
C ARG A 109 23.75 37.59 22.87
N ALA A 110 23.92 36.40 22.27
CA ALA A 110 25.21 35.72 22.19
C ALA A 110 26.17 36.42 21.21
N VAL A 111 25.66 36.87 20.05
CA VAL A 111 26.41 37.65 19.07
C VAL A 111 26.74 39.04 19.63
N HIS A 112 25.77 39.72 20.24
CA HIS A 112 25.96 41.02 20.87
C HIS A 112 26.96 40.98 22.04
N PHE A 113 26.90 39.96 22.90
CA PHE A 113 27.92 39.74 23.93
C PHE A 113 29.31 39.55 23.32
N PHE A 114 29.44 38.73 22.27
CA PHE A 114 30.74 38.53 21.63
C PHE A 114 31.31 39.83 21.04
N ALA A 115 30.50 40.56 20.26
CA ALA A 115 30.91 41.78 19.58
C ALA A 115 31.22 42.95 20.54
N CYS A 116 30.37 43.16 21.55
CA CYS A 116 30.44 44.35 22.40
C CYS A 116 31.16 44.14 23.74
N HIS A 117 31.30 42.89 24.23
CA HIS A 117 31.82 42.61 25.58
C HIS A 117 33.01 41.65 25.60
N ALA A 118 33.05 40.63 24.73
CA ALA A 118 34.18 39.69 24.70
C ALA A 118 35.33 40.21 23.82
N HIS A 119 35.02 40.63 22.58
CA HIS A 119 36.02 40.99 21.59
C HIS A 119 36.81 42.28 21.91
N PRO A 120 36.20 43.39 22.39
CA PRO A 120 36.93 44.62 22.68
C PRO A 120 37.93 44.47 23.83
N VAL A 121 37.67 43.55 24.76
CA VAL A 121 38.55 43.23 25.90
C VAL A 121 39.55 42.10 25.56
N GLY A 122 39.80 41.87 24.26
CA GLY A 122 40.89 41.02 23.76
C GLY A 122 40.52 39.55 23.48
N SER A 123 39.28 39.12 23.70
CA SER A 123 38.88 37.73 23.37
C SER A 123 38.82 37.55 21.85
N ARG A 124 39.66 36.66 21.31
CA ARG A 124 39.71 36.34 19.87
C ARG A 124 38.90 35.07 19.56
N PRO A 125 38.25 34.96 18.40
CA PRO A 125 37.59 33.71 17.98
C PRO A 125 38.53 32.51 18.09
N SER A 126 38.04 31.41 18.64
CA SER A 126 38.74 30.13 18.74
C SER A 126 37.95 29.01 18.07
N LEU A 127 38.58 27.84 17.93
CA LEU A 127 37.96 26.61 17.44
C LEU A 127 36.66 26.24 18.16
N SER A 128 36.52 26.61 19.45
CA SER A 128 35.31 26.39 20.25
C SER A 128 34.37 27.60 20.34
N THR A 129 34.78 28.76 19.83
CA THR A 129 33.94 29.97 19.74
C THR A 129 33.12 29.98 18.45
N PHE A 130 33.74 29.68 17.30
CA PHE A 130 33.08 29.71 15.99
C PHE A 130 31.79 28.86 15.94
N PRO A 131 31.78 27.57 16.34
CA PRO A 131 30.56 26.76 16.32
C PRO A 131 29.41 27.35 17.14
N LEU A 132 29.71 28.04 18.25
CA LEU A 132 28.68 28.67 19.09
C LEU A 132 28.07 29.90 18.40
N LEU A 133 28.91 30.76 17.80
CA LEU A 133 28.46 31.96 17.07
C LEU A 133 27.68 31.60 15.80
N ILE A 134 28.14 30.59 15.07
CA ILE A 134 27.45 30.03 13.90
C ILE A 134 26.11 29.41 14.33
N THR A 135 26.04 28.75 15.49
CA THR A 135 24.76 28.25 16.04
C THR A 135 23.78 29.39 16.33
N SER A 136 24.22 30.54 16.85
CA SER A 136 23.33 31.70 17.00
C SER A 136 22.84 32.29 15.68
N ALA A 137 23.64 32.28 14.61
CA ALA A 137 23.17 32.68 13.28
C ALA A 137 22.17 31.68 12.68
N LYS A 138 22.39 30.37 12.89
CA LYS A 138 21.46 29.30 12.49
C LYS A 138 20.10 29.43 13.20
N LEU A 139 20.08 29.77 14.50
CA LEU A 139 18.83 30.00 15.25
C LEU A 139 18.01 31.21 14.74
N ARG A 140 18.59 32.01 13.85
CA ARG A 140 17.96 33.18 13.19
C ARG A 140 17.70 32.95 11.71
N GLU A 141 18.07 31.77 11.20
CA GLU A 141 18.11 31.42 9.77
C GLU A 141 18.84 32.49 8.92
N SER A 142 19.83 33.16 9.53
CA SER A 142 20.44 34.38 9.00
C SER A 142 21.69 34.07 8.18
N ILE A 143 21.49 33.89 6.86
CA ILE A 143 22.54 33.66 5.87
C ILE A 143 23.65 34.73 6.00
N HIS A 144 23.29 36.01 6.06
CA HIS A 144 24.26 37.11 6.14
C HIS A 144 25.17 37.05 7.37
N GLN A 145 24.63 36.68 8.55
CA GLN A 145 25.47 36.47 9.74
C GLN A 145 26.36 35.21 9.58
N GLY A 146 25.87 34.19 8.88
CA GLY A 146 26.67 33.04 8.44
C GLY A 146 27.86 33.44 7.57
N GLU A 147 27.64 34.28 6.55
CA GLU A 147 28.68 34.82 5.66
C GLU A 147 29.72 35.65 6.42
N MET A 148 29.29 36.51 7.35
CA MET A 148 30.21 37.27 8.21
C MET A 148 31.10 36.35 9.03
N PHE A 149 30.55 35.29 9.63
CA PHE A 149 31.34 34.30 10.38
C PHE A 149 32.19 33.41 9.48
N HIS A 150 31.75 33.10 8.26
CA HIS A 150 32.51 32.37 7.25
C HIS A 150 33.74 33.17 6.79
N GLY A 151 33.55 34.43 6.38
CA GLY A 151 34.64 35.32 6.00
C GLY A 151 35.64 35.59 7.14
N LEU A 152 35.16 35.64 8.39
CA LEU A 152 36.02 35.72 9.58
C LEU A 152 36.80 34.41 9.84
N ALA A 153 36.16 33.25 9.65
CA ALA A 153 36.81 31.94 9.79
C ALA A 153 37.88 31.72 8.71
N LEU A 154 37.63 32.19 7.48
CA LEU A 154 38.59 32.18 6.37
C LEU A 154 39.79 33.10 6.68
N LYS A 155 39.54 34.38 7.01
CA LYS A 155 40.60 35.36 7.35
C LYS A 155 41.47 34.95 8.54
N LEU A 156 40.95 34.13 9.46
CA LEU A 156 41.68 33.62 10.62
C LEU A 156 42.17 32.16 10.44
N GLY A 157 42.08 31.58 9.24
CA GLY A 157 42.61 30.23 8.92
C GLY A 157 41.84 29.04 9.54
N PHE A 158 40.73 29.30 10.23
CA PHE A 158 39.93 28.29 10.92
C PHE A 158 39.04 27.44 10.00
N LEU A 159 38.81 27.87 8.75
CA LEU A 159 38.01 27.11 7.77
C LEU A 159 38.60 25.71 7.50
N SER A 160 39.92 25.56 7.63
CA SER A 160 40.65 24.28 7.57
C SER A 160 40.31 23.28 8.69
N LYS A 161 39.48 23.64 9.67
CA LYS A 161 39.18 22.83 10.86
C LYS A 161 37.74 22.32 10.82
N LEU A 162 37.59 21.00 10.70
CA LEU A 162 36.31 20.28 10.61
C LEU A 162 35.18 20.82 11.53
N PRO A 163 35.40 21.13 12.83
CA PRO A 163 34.33 21.67 13.67
C PRO A 163 33.73 23.00 13.19
N VAL A 164 34.53 23.86 12.55
CA VAL A 164 34.07 25.15 12.01
C VAL A 164 33.42 24.95 10.65
N ALA A 165 34.08 24.21 9.76
CA ALA A 165 33.54 23.81 8.45
C ALA A 165 32.16 23.15 8.58
N ASN A 166 32.03 22.09 9.38
CA ASN A 166 30.78 21.36 9.59
C ASN A 166 29.69 22.26 10.21
N SER A 167 30.06 23.24 11.05
CA SER A 167 29.11 24.22 11.60
C SER A 167 28.58 25.16 10.51
N LEU A 168 29.45 25.66 9.62
CA LEU A 168 29.06 26.52 8.50
C LEU A 168 28.22 25.77 7.46
N ILE A 169 28.64 24.56 7.07
CA ILE A 169 27.88 23.66 6.18
C ILE A 169 26.49 23.41 6.77
N HIS A 170 26.39 23.08 8.06
CA HIS A 170 25.09 22.90 8.71
C HIS A 170 24.27 24.19 8.75
N LEU A 171 24.88 25.37 8.96
CA LEU A 171 24.16 26.65 8.87
C LEU A 171 23.57 26.86 7.48
N TYR A 172 24.38 26.79 6.42
CA TYR A 172 23.92 27.03 5.06
C TYR A 172 22.83 26.02 4.65
N ALA A 173 23.00 24.74 4.98
CA ALA A 173 22.01 23.69 4.78
C ALA A 173 20.75 23.81 5.67
N SER A 174 20.75 24.66 6.70
CA SER A 174 19.54 24.99 7.50
C SER A 174 18.82 26.24 6.99
N CYS A 175 19.53 27.15 6.31
CA CYS A 175 19.00 28.40 5.78
C CYS A 175 18.65 28.29 4.27
N ASP A 176 18.43 27.06 3.77
CA ASP A 176 18.19 26.70 2.36
C ASP A 176 19.26 27.17 1.35
N ALA A 177 20.43 27.62 1.82
CA ALA A 177 21.55 28.06 1.00
C ALA A 177 22.40 26.86 0.52
N LEU A 178 21.73 25.92 -0.16
CA LEU A 178 22.27 24.59 -0.47
C LEU A 178 23.51 24.63 -1.38
N ASP A 179 23.57 25.55 -2.32
CA ASP A 179 24.73 25.71 -3.21
C ASP A 179 25.98 26.16 -2.44
N LEU A 180 25.83 27.09 -1.49
CA LEU A 180 26.93 27.49 -0.59
C LEU A 180 27.35 26.36 0.35
N ALA A 181 26.38 25.57 0.85
CA ALA A 181 26.67 24.38 1.66
C ALA A 181 27.44 23.31 0.85
N ARG A 182 27.11 23.15 -0.44
CA ARG A 182 27.75 22.21 -1.37
C ARG A 182 29.14 22.67 -1.78
N GLN A 183 29.29 23.93 -2.19
CA GLN A 183 30.59 24.54 -2.51
C GLN A 183 31.55 24.41 -1.33
N LEU A 184 31.12 24.77 -0.12
CA LEU A 184 31.95 24.65 1.08
C LEU A 184 32.29 23.19 1.43
N LEU A 185 31.37 22.24 1.20
CA LEU A 185 31.68 20.81 1.33
C LEU A 185 32.80 20.39 0.36
N ASP A 186 32.77 20.87 -0.89
CA ASP A 186 33.76 20.52 -1.90
C ASP A 186 35.12 21.22 -1.66
N GLU A 187 35.14 22.46 -1.19
CA GLU A 187 36.35 23.23 -0.86
C GLU A 187 37.14 22.68 0.36
N ILE A 188 36.48 22.09 1.36
CA ILE A 188 37.20 21.70 2.59
C ILE A 188 38.18 20.53 2.38
N PRO A 189 39.43 20.61 2.88
CA PRO A 189 40.51 19.68 2.52
C PRO A 189 40.35 18.28 3.12
N VAL A 190 39.58 18.17 4.21
CA VAL A 190 39.16 16.90 4.80
C VAL A 190 37.66 16.99 5.01
N LYS A 191 36.93 15.95 4.59
CA LYS A 191 35.47 15.81 4.69
C LYS A 191 35.18 14.61 5.59
N ASP A 192 34.26 14.73 6.53
CA ASP A 192 33.83 13.62 7.39
C ASP A 192 32.33 13.29 7.20
N HIS A 193 31.83 12.25 7.86
CA HIS A 193 30.41 11.87 7.77
C HIS A 193 29.47 13.01 8.19
N VAL A 194 29.88 13.92 9.09
CA VAL A 194 29.07 15.06 9.52
C VAL A 194 29.05 16.15 8.44
N SER A 195 30.16 16.37 7.73
CA SER A 195 30.20 17.24 6.55
C SER A 195 29.17 16.79 5.51
N TYR A 196 29.23 15.52 5.09
CA TYR A 196 28.33 14.96 4.09
C TYR A 196 26.87 14.91 4.57
N ASN A 197 26.63 14.40 5.80
CA ASN A 197 25.26 14.25 6.31
C ASN A 197 24.56 15.59 6.57
N SER A 198 25.32 16.67 6.81
CA SER A 198 24.73 18.03 6.94
C SER A 198 24.17 18.54 5.61
N VAL A 199 24.87 18.32 4.49
CA VAL A 199 24.35 18.68 3.15
C VAL A 199 23.22 17.73 2.74
N LEU A 200 23.34 16.44 3.04
CA LEU A 200 22.29 15.44 2.76
C LEU A 200 20.97 15.76 3.48
N ASP A 201 21.02 16.10 4.78
CA ASP A 201 19.87 16.55 5.57
C ASP A 201 19.28 17.86 5.02
N GLY A 202 20.11 18.78 4.52
CA GLY A 202 19.68 19.97 3.76
C GLY A 202 18.86 19.61 2.52
N TYR A 203 19.45 18.87 1.57
CA TYR A 203 18.75 18.45 0.34
C TYR A 203 17.46 17.67 0.64
N VAL A 204 17.45 16.84 1.69
CA VAL A 204 16.27 16.09 2.13
C VAL A 204 15.16 17.01 2.69
N LYS A 205 15.52 18.07 3.43
CA LYS A 205 14.56 19.05 3.98
C LYS A 205 13.91 19.91 2.90
N SER A 206 14.70 20.34 1.92
CA SER A 206 14.24 21.14 0.78
C SER A 206 13.69 20.27 -0.36
N CYS A 207 13.46 18.98 -0.10
CA CYS A 207 12.88 17.98 -1.01
C CYS A 207 13.63 17.79 -2.35
N ASN A 208 14.91 18.20 -2.42
CA ASN A 208 15.79 18.03 -3.57
C ASN A 208 16.40 16.61 -3.59
N PHE A 209 15.53 15.62 -3.80
CA PHE A 209 15.90 14.20 -3.74
C PHE A 209 16.90 13.79 -4.83
N GLY A 210 16.93 14.47 -5.98
CA GLY A 210 17.92 14.20 -7.03
C GLY A 210 19.35 14.48 -6.57
N GLN A 211 19.60 15.66 -6.00
CA GLN A 211 20.93 15.99 -5.46
C GLN A 211 21.24 15.23 -4.16
N ALA A 212 20.23 14.89 -3.33
CA ALA A 212 20.40 14.00 -2.19
C ALA A 212 20.88 12.60 -2.60
N GLU A 213 20.25 12.00 -3.63
CA GLU A 213 20.60 10.68 -4.16
C GLU A 213 21.99 10.67 -4.80
N GLN A 214 22.32 11.69 -5.60
CA GLN A 214 23.67 11.87 -6.17
C GLN A 214 24.73 12.05 -5.08
N LEU A 215 24.48 12.91 -4.08
CA LEU A 215 25.40 13.09 -2.95
C LEU A 215 25.62 11.76 -2.20
N PHE A 216 24.54 11.04 -1.90
CA PHE A 216 24.58 9.75 -1.24
C PHE A 216 25.32 8.68 -2.07
N GLN A 217 25.28 8.74 -3.41
CA GLN A 217 26.06 7.86 -4.29
C GLN A 217 27.57 8.20 -4.30
N ILE A 218 27.96 9.47 -4.23
CA ILE A 218 29.39 9.85 -4.19
C ILE A 218 30.04 9.83 -2.80
N MET A 219 29.27 9.62 -1.72
CA MET A 219 29.84 9.48 -0.36
C MET A 219 30.87 8.33 -0.29
N PRO A 220 32.16 8.59 0.05
CA PRO A 220 33.19 7.55 0.12
C PRO A 220 32.87 6.43 1.12
N SER A 221 32.14 6.78 2.18
CA SER A 221 31.65 5.84 3.19
C SER A 221 30.35 6.35 3.78
N ARG A 222 29.28 5.56 3.69
CA ARG A 222 27.95 5.87 4.23
C ARG A 222 27.87 5.40 5.68
N SER A 223 27.57 6.31 6.61
CA SER A 223 27.31 5.91 8.00
C SER A 223 25.83 5.55 8.18
N ILE A 224 25.49 4.91 9.30
CA ILE A 224 24.09 4.62 9.66
C ILE A 224 23.20 5.89 9.60
N ILE A 225 23.75 7.05 9.99
CA ILE A 225 23.08 8.35 9.92
C ILE A 225 22.81 8.76 8.45
N SER A 226 23.68 8.42 7.50
CA SER A 226 23.45 8.70 6.07
C SER A 226 22.23 7.93 5.56
N TRP A 227 22.12 6.64 5.91
CA TRP A 227 20.97 5.80 5.56
C TRP A 227 19.69 6.28 6.25
N SER A 228 19.74 6.54 7.56
CA SER A 228 18.56 6.92 8.34
C SER A 228 18.05 8.33 8.01
N THR A 229 18.93 9.28 7.64
CA THR A 229 18.52 10.59 7.09
C THR A 229 17.78 10.44 5.76
N LEU A 230 18.34 9.74 4.77
CA LEU A 230 17.70 9.61 3.45
C LEU A 230 16.39 8.81 3.53
N LEU A 231 16.37 7.73 4.33
CA LEU A 231 15.16 6.96 4.60
C LEU A 231 14.06 7.85 5.23
N ASN A 232 14.37 8.60 6.29
CA ASN A 232 13.42 9.54 6.89
C ASN A 232 12.94 10.63 5.91
N GLY A 233 13.81 11.07 5.00
CA GLY A 233 13.45 11.97 3.91
C GLY A 233 12.33 11.42 3.04
N TYR A 234 12.49 10.18 2.56
CA TYR A 234 11.47 9.50 1.77
C TYR A 234 10.17 9.28 2.57
N VAL A 235 10.24 8.86 3.85
CA VAL A 235 9.04 8.66 4.68
C VAL A 235 8.26 9.97 4.87
N ARG A 236 8.95 11.07 5.19
CA ARG A 236 8.31 12.39 5.40
C ARG A 236 7.63 12.90 4.14
N ASN A 237 8.23 12.66 2.97
CA ASN A 237 7.71 13.09 1.67
C ASN A 237 6.81 12.05 0.98
N LYS A 238 6.31 11.06 1.73
CA LYS A 238 5.41 9.99 1.25
C LYS A 238 5.96 9.16 0.07
N MET A 239 7.29 9.18 -0.16
CA MET A 239 8.00 8.46 -1.24
C MET A 239 8.28 7.00 -0.87
N PHE A 240 7.24 6.28 -0.45
CA PHE A 240 7.36 5.00 0.25
C PHE A 240 8.12 3.92 -0.52
N ASN A 241 7.95 3.81 -1.84
CA ASN A 241 8.63 2.81 -2.66
C ASN A 241 10.16 3.00 -2.62
N LYS A 242 10.67 4.25 -2.69
CA LYS A 242 12.11 4.53 -2.52
C LYS A 242 12.58 4.19 -1.09
N GLY A 243 11.75 4.45 -0.08
CA GLY A 243 12.04 4.07 1.31
C GLY A 243 12.19 2.56 1.52
N ILE A 244 11.30 1.74 0.93
CA ILE A 244 11.37 0.27 1.01
C ILE A 244 12.63 -0.24 0.28
N LEU A 245 12.90 0.25 -0.93
CA LEU A 245 14.08 -0.14 -1.71
C LEU A 245 15.40 0.23 -1.00
N LEU A 246 15.49 1.44 -0.43
CA LEU A 246 16.66 1.87 0.33
C LEU A 246 16.88 1.01 1.58
N PHE A 247 15.82 0.67 2.31
CA PHE A 247 15.90 -0.22 3.48
C PHE A 247 16.33 -1.64 3.08
N HIS A 248 15.86 -2.15 1.94
CA HIS A 248 16.30 -3.46 1.45
C HIS A 248 17.78 -3.45 1.03
N GLN A 249 18.24 -2.40 0.33
CA GLN A 249 19.64 -2.21 -0.02
C GLN A 249 20.54 -2.12 1.23
N MET A 250 20.08 -1.42 2.26
CA MET A 250 20.74 -1.32 3.57
C MET A 250 20.94 -2.70 4.22
N GLN A 251 19.90 -3.56 4.18
CA GLN A 251 19.97 -4.94 4.65
C GLN A 251 20.92 -5.81 3.80
N GLN A 252 20.86 -5.70 2.46
CA GLN A 252 21.74 -6.45 1.54
C GLN A 252 23.23 -6.14 1.78
N LEU A 253 23.55 -4.88 2.11
CA LEU A 253 24.91 -4.43 2.42
C LEU A 253 25.34 -4.70 3.88
N GLY A 254 24.53 -5.42 4.66
CA GLY A 254 24.84 -5.77 6.05
C GLY A 254 24.85 -4.58 7.04
N VAL A 255 24.26 -3.44 6.66
CA VAL A 255 24.23 -2.25 7.52
C VAL A 255 23.11 -2.40 8.54
N GLU A 256 23.46 -2.60 9.82
CA GLU A 256 22.46 -2.73 10.88
C GLU A 256 21.55 -1.49 11.00
N PRO A 257 20.22 -1.64 10.95
CA PRO A 257 19.28 -0.55 11.19
C PRO A 257 19.34 0.00 12.63
N ASP A 258 19.35 1.32 12.75
CA ASP A 258 19.14 2.04 14.01
C ASP A 258 17.64 2.15 14.34
N ASP A 259 17.34 2.51 15.59
CA ASP A 259 15.98 2.73 16.09
C ASP A 259 15.20 3.71 15.18
N CYS A 260 15.87 4.73 14.66
CA CYS A 260 15.29 5.68 13.70
C CYS A 260 14.86 4.97 12.41
N SER A 261 15.74 4.22 11.74
CA SER A 261 15.43 3.49 10.50
C SER A 261 14.33 2.45 10.69
N LEU A 262 14.31 1.77 11.84
CA LEU A 262 13.28 0.79 12.19
C LEU A 262 11.91 1.46 12.39
N ILE A 263 11.86 2.59 13.07
CA ILE A 263 10.64 3.40 13.21
C ILE A 263 10.19 3.97 11.86
N SER A 264 11.13 4.44 11.02
CA SER A 264 10.85 4.91 9.67
C SER A 264 10.21 3.80 8.83
N VAL A 265 10.81 2.61 8.74
CA VAL A 265 10.30 1.53 7.88
C VAL A 265 9.00 0.92 8.40
N LEU A 266 8.81 0.82 9.73
CA LEU A 266 7.50 0.46 10.32
C LEU A 266 6.43 1.48 9.95
N SER A 267 6.77 2.78 9.94
CA SER A 267 5.86 3.83 9.47
C SER A 267 5.52 3.67 7.98
N VAL A 268 6.49 3.30 7.13
CA VAL A 268 6.24 2.99 5.71
C VAL A 268 5.31 1.79 5.56
N TYR A 269 5.65 0.64 6.15
CA TYR A 269 4.82 -0.56 6.06
C TYR A 269 3.42 -0.37 6.65
N SER A 270 3.26 0.50 7.65
CA SER A 270 1.95 0.89 8.19
C SER A 270 1.10 1.67 7.18
N GLN A 271 1.71 2.63 6.47
CA GLN A 271 1.03 3.50 5.51
C GLN A 271 0.75 2.79 4.18
N CYS A 272 1.57 1.79 3.83
CA CYS A 272 1.35 0.90 2.68
C CYS A 272 0.45 -0.30 3.00
N LYS A 273 -0.09 -0.43 4.24
CA LYS A 273 -0.89 -1.58 4.69
C LYS A 273 -0.21 -2.94 4.41
N LEU A 274 1.09 -3.07 4.74
CA LEU A 274 1.92 -4.27 4.49
C LEU A 274 2.19 -5.05 5.79
N PRO A 275 1.22 -5.84 6.32
CA PRO A 275 1.33 -6.45 7.63
C PRO A 275 2.43 -7.52 7.74
N LEU A 276 2.74 -8.27 6.66
CA LEU A 276 3.80 -9.29 6.68
C LEU A 276 5.19 -8.66 6.83
N HIS A 277 5.48 -7.62 6.04
CA HIS A 277 6.76 -6.90 6.10
C HIS A 277 7.01 -6.31 7.50
N GLY A 278 6.04 -5.60 8.10
CA GLY A 278 6.21 -5.09 9.45
C GLY A 278 6.20 -6.16 10.55
N LYS A 279 5.52 -7.31 10.36
CA LYS A 279 5.67 -8.50 11.21
C LYS A 279 7.10 -9.05 11.15
N SER A 280 7.73 -9.10 9.97
CA SER A 280 9.14 -9.54 9.82
C SER A 280 10.11 -8.61 10.56
N VAL A 281 9.88 -7.28 10.50
CA VAL A 281 10.63 -6.29 11.28
C VAL A 281 10.42 -6.50 12.77
N HIS A 282 9.17 -6.64 13.25
CA HIS A 282 8.90 -6.92 14.66
C HIS A 282 9.55 -8.23 15.14
N GLY A 283 9.56 -9.28 14.32
CA GLY A 283 10.28 -10.53 14.58
C GLY A 283 11.80 -10.38 14.61
N PHE A 284 12.38 -9.40 13.89
CA PHE A 284 13.77 -8.98 14.08
C PHE A 284 13.98 -8.24 15.41
N LEU A 285 13.07 -7.31 15.80
CA LEU A 285 13.17 -6.59 17.08
C LEU A 285 13.13 -7.54 18.29
N VAL A 286 12.25 -8.54 18.28
CA VAL A 286 12.11 -9.55 19.36
C VAL A 286 13.37 -10.42 19.47
N ARG A 287 14.03 -10.74 18.35
CA ARG A 287 15.32 -11.46 18.36
C ARG A 287 16.49 -10.57 18.81
N ARG A 288 16.48 -9.29 18.43
CA ARG A 288 17.54 -8.31 18.79
C ARG A 288 17.50 -7.92 20.27
N TRP A 289 16.31 -7.82 20.87
CA TRP A 289 16.15 -7.31 22.24
C TRP A 289 15.17 -8.12 23.08
N ARG A 290 15.67 -8.66 24.22
CA ARG A 290 14.85 -9.27 25.29
C ARG A 290 13.74 -8.34 25.82
N ARG A 291 13.93 -7.02 25.72
CA ARG A 291 12.90 -5.97 25.88
C ARG A 291 13.14 -4.90 24.82
N ILE A 292 12.21 -4.77 23.87
CA ILE A 292 12.25 -3.72 22.85
C ILE A 292 12.14 -2.34 23.55
N PRO A 293 12.93 -1.31 23.15
CA PRO A 293 12.81 0.03 23.71
C PRO A 293 11.39 0.61 23.55
N THR A 294 10.92 1.43 24.50
CA THR A 294 9.54 1.96 24.49
C THR A 294 9.23 2.75 23.21
N HIS A 295 10.13 3.63 22.73
CA HIS A 295 9.89 4.42 21.51
C HIS A 295 9.77 3.57 20.24
N VAL A 296 10.53 2.48 20.14
CA VAL A 296 10.38 1.51 19.03
C VAL A 296 9.10 0.68 19.21
N SER A 297 8.79 0.26 20.44
CA SER A 297 7.55 -0.46 20.76
C SER A 297 6.30 0.36 20.41
N ASN A 298 6.33 1.68 20.61
CA ASN A 298 5.25 2.58 20.24
C ASN A 298 5.03 2.61 18.72
N ALA A 299 6.11 2.56 17.92
CA ALA A 299 6.01 2.43 16.48
C ALA A 299 5.47 1.06 16.04
N VAL A 300 5.76 -0.02 16.78
CA VAL A 300 5.17 -1.35 16.53
C VAL A 300 3.68 -1.38 16.85
N VAL A 301 3.24 -0.81 17.99
CA VAL A 301 1.82 -0.68 18.34
C VAL A 301 1.11 0.18 17.28
N GLY A 302 1.68 1.34 16.92
CA GLY A 302 1.13 2.21 15.89
C GLY A 302 1.07 1.57 14.51
N PHE A 303 2.04 0.72 14.15
CA PHE A 303 2.01 -0.11 12.95
C PHE A 303 0.85 -1.11 12.98
N TYR A 304 0.68 -1.88 14.06
CA TYR A 304 -0.42 -2.84 14.15
C TYR A 304 -1.79 -2.17 14.15
N CYS A 305 -1.97 -1.04 14.84
CA CYS A 305 -3.19 -0.23 14.77
C CYS A 305 -3.47 0.24 13.33
N LYS A 306 -2.47 0.80 12.63
CA LYS A 306 -2.62 1.29 11.25
C LYS A 306 -2.79 0.17 10.21
N CYS A 307 -2.37 -1.06 10.51
CA CYS A 307 -2.65 -2.25 9.70
C CYS A 307 -3.90 -3.01 10.17
N ASP A 308 -4.74 -2.39 11.01
CA ASP A 308 -6.06 -2.88 11.44
C ASP A 308 -6.00 -4.20 12.24
N LEU A 309 -4.84 -4.49 12.84
CA LEU A 309 -4.55 -5.67 13.67
C LEU A 309 -4.57 -5.28 15.16
N LEU A 310 -5.72 -4.80 15.63
CA LEU A 310 -5.89 -4.20 16.95
C LEU A 310 -5.57 -5.15 18.12
N GLU A 311 -5.89 -6.43 17.98
CA GLU A 311 -5.62 -7.46 18.98
C GLU A 311 -4.10 -7.70 19.12
N ALA A 312 -3.35 -7.63 18.02
CA ALA A 312 -1.88 -7.68 18.03
C ALA A 312 -1.27 -6.40 18.61
N ALA A 313 -1.88 -5.23 18.34
CA ALA A 313 -1.46 -3.96 18.95
C ALA A 313 -1.63 -3.99 20.48
N ALA A 314 -2.77 -4.50 20.97
CA ALA A 314 -3.03 -4.68 22.39
C ALA A 314 -2.07 -5.71 23.05
N GLU A 315 -1.75 -6.81 22.38
CA GLU A 315 -0.77 -7.79 22.88
C GLU A 315 0.65 -7.23 22.98
N VAL A 316 1.11 -6.45 21.99
CA VAL A 316 2.40 -5.74 22.10
C VAL A 316 2.35 -4.71 23.22
N PHE A 317 1.28 -3.93 23.31
CA PHE A 317 1.10 -2.90 24.34
C PHE A 317 1.15 -3.49 25.77
N LYS A 318 0.49 -4.62 26.03
CA LYS A 318 0.56 -5.32 27.33
C LYS A 318 2.02 -5.58 27.73
N ARG A 319 2.85 -6.04 26.79
CA ARG A 319 4.26 -6.43 26.99
C ARG A 319 5.22 -5.25 27.20
N ILE A 320 4.81 -4.00 26.92
CA ILE A 320 5.59 -2.80 27.25
C ILE A 320 5.63 -2.64 28.78
N THR A 321 6.81 -2.77 29.39
CA THR A 321 6.93 -2.65 30.86
C THR A 321 6.82 -1.23 31.35
N ASN A 322 7.39 -0.27 30.63
CA ASN A 322 7.40 1.15 30.98
C ASN A 322 6.57 1.88 29.92
N LYS A 323 5.25 1.91 30.14
CA LYS A 323 4.26 2.57 29.28
C LYS A 323 4.39 4.09 29.43
N ASP A 324 4.66 4.79 28.34
CA ASP A 324 4.67 6.26 28.30
C ASP A 324 3.33 6.81 27.79
N LEU A 325 3.11 8.12 27.90
CA LEU A 325 1.85 8.73 27.44
C LEU A 325 1.66 8.58 25.92
N ILE A 326 2.75 8.41 25.16
CA ILE A 326 2.70 8.17 23.71
C ILE A 326 2.13 6.78 23.42
N CYS A 327 2.49 5.73 24.17
CA CYS A 327 1.96 4.38 23.93
C CYS A 327 0.45 4.31 24.22
N TRP A 328 -0.02 4.97 25.29
CA TRP A 328 -1.44 5.09 25.60
C TRP A 328 -2.21 5.84 24.51
N ASN A 329 -1.74 7.03 24.13
CA ASN A 329 -2.38 7.83 23.08
C ASN A 329 -2.39 7.08 21.73
N THR A 330 -1.34 6.33 21.40
CA THR A 330 -1.26 5.51 20.18
C THR A 330 -2.31 4.39 20.18
N LEU A 331 -2.51 3.70 21.29
CA LEU A 331 -3.50 2.63 21.41
C LEU A 331 -4.93 3.19 21.38
N ILE A 332 -5.23 4.20 22.20
CA ILE A 332 -6.56 4.86 22.28
C ILE A 332 -6.94 5.44 20.91
N SER A 333 -6.02 6.12 20.23
CA SER A 333 -6.27 6.66 18.88
C SER A 333 -6.46 5.56 17.84
N GLY A 334 -5.74 4.43 17.94
CA GLY A 334 -5.87 3.31 17.03
C GLY A 334 -7.27 2.70 17.08
N PHE A 335 -7.70 2.27 18.27
CA PHE A 335 -9.04 1.71 18.49
C PHE A 335 -10.15 2.72 18.14
N GLY A 336 -9.99 3.98 18.55
CA GLY A 336 -10.98 5.04 18.27
C GLY A 336 -11.15 5.34 16.78
N SER A 337 -10.05 5.44 16.02
CA SER A 337 -10.11 5.72 14.58
C SER A 337 -10.77 4.61 13.75
N LEU A 338 -10.76 3.38 14.26
CA LEU A 338 -11.42 2.21 13.67
C LEU A 338 -12.80 1.92 14.29
N GLY A 339 -13.41 2.89 14.99
CA GLY A 339 -14.78 2.80 15.52
C GLY A 339 -14.95 1.86 16.72
N ARG A 340 -13.86 1.26 17.25
CA ARG A 340 -13.86 0.39 18.44
C ARG A 340 -13.85 1.24 19.73
N SER A 341 -14.73 2.25 19.78
CA SER A 341 -14.61 3.38 20.70
C SER A 341 -14.92 3.04 22.15
N MET A 342 -15.71 2.00 22.41
CA MET A 342 -15.90 1.48 23.78
C MET A 342 -14.61 0.88 24.36
N GLU A 343 -13.76 0.27 23.53
CA GLU A 343 -12.43 -0.23 23.94
C GLU A 343 -11.43 0.92 24.08
N ALA A 344 -11.49 1.94 23.20
CA ALA A 344 -10.70 3.17 23.37
C ALA A 344 -11.03 3.89 24.69
N ILE A 345 -12.31 3.96 25.05
CA ILE A 345 -12.82 4.42 26.36
C ILE A 345 -12.32 3.50 27.49
N GLY A 346 -12.34 2.18 27.30
CA GLY A 346 -11.77 1.20 28.22
C GLY A 346 -10.31 1.48 28.54
N PHE A 347 -9.46 1.57 27.52
CA PHE A 347 -8.02 1.87 27.68
C PHE A 347 -7.77 3.26 28.28
N PHE A 348 -8.58 4.27 27.94
CA PHE A 348 -8.50 5.58 28.59
C PHE A 348 -8.83 5.51 30.08
N ASN A 349 -9.84 4.73 30.47
CA ASN A 349 -10.17 4.52 31.89
C ASN A 349 -9.08 3.72 32.62
N THR A 350 -8.47 2.70 31.99
CA THR A 350 -7.31 1.99 32.57
C THR A 350 -6.10 2.91 32.72
N MET A 351 -5.83 3.80 31.75
CA MET A 351 -4.77 4.82 31.85
C MET A 351 -4.96 5.71 33.09
N LEU A 352 -6.20 6.11 33.38
CA LEU A 352 -6.54 6.88 34.59
C LEU A 352 -6.39 6.06 35.88
N GLN A 353 -6.71 4.76 35.86
CA GLN A 353 -6.55 3.85 37.00
C GLN A 353 -5.07 3.58 37.32
N GLU A 354 -4.21 3.49 36.30
CA GLU A 354 -2.74 3.44 36.45
C GLU A 354 -2.12 4.79 36.86
N GLY A 355 -2.93 5.83 37.11
CA GLY A 355 -2.50 7.15 37.59
C GLY A 355 -1.80 8.02 36.54
N VAL A 356 -1.77 7.59 35.28
CA VAL A 356 -1.17 8.33 34.16
C VAL A 356 -2.06 9.53 33.83
N LYS A 357 -1.49 10.74 33.84
CA LYS A 357 -2.23 11.98 33.60
C LYS A 357 -2.43 12.20 32.09
N PRO A 358 -3.67 12.40 31.61
CA PRO A 358 -3.93 12.81 30.23
C PRO A 358 -3.27 14.14 29.87
N ASN A 359 -2.94 14.31 28.60
CA ASN A 359 -2.64 15.62 28.02
C ASN A 359 -3.67 16.01 26.94
N ASP A 360 -3.43 17.13 26.29
CA ASP A 360 -4.19 17.60 25.12
C ASP A 360 -4.24 16.56 23.99
N ILE A 361 -3.14 15.86 23.73
CA ILE A 361 -3.13 14.78 22.74
C ILE A 361 -4.06 13.63 23.16
N THR A 362 -4.03 13.20 24.43
CA THR A 362 -4.97 12.17 24.93
C THR A 362 -6.42 12.60 24.76
N PHE A 363 -6.76 13.85 25.08
CA PHE A 363 -8.10 14.36 24.91
C PHE A 363 -8.50 14.50 23.44
N THR A 364 -7.57 14.80 22.54
CA THR A 364 -7.80 14.68 21.09
C THR A 364 -8.14 13.22 20.72
N CYS A 365 -7.36 12.24 21.17
CA CYS A 365 -7.58 10.82 20.84
C CYS A 365 -8.93 10.29 21.32
N ILE A 366 -9.39 10.63 22.53
CA ILE A 366 -10.69 10.17 23.03
C ILE A 366 -11.87 10.90 22.36
N LEU A 367 -11.72 12.20 22.03
CA LEU A 367 -12.75 12.94 21.28
C LEU A 367 -12.89 12.43 19.84
N VAL A 368 -11.80 11.99 19.19
CA VAL A 368 -11.87 11.28 17.89
C VAL A 368 -12.64 9.96 18.02
N ALA A 369 -12.41 9.18 19.08
CA ALA A 369 -13.15 7.94 19.32
C ALA A 369 -14.66 8.22 19.48
N CYS A 370 -15.03 9.24 20.28
CA CYS A 370 -16.42 9.65 20.41
C CYS A 370 -17.02 10.14 19.08
N ALA A 371 -16.27 10.90 18.27
CA ALA A 371 -16.71 11.37 16.96
C ALA A 371 -17.01 10.22 15.98
N HIS A 372 -16.10 9.25 15.87
CA HIS A 372 -16.24 8.08 14.99
C HIS A 372 -17.43 7.15 15.38
N SER A 373 -17.99 7.30 16.58
CA SER A 373 -19.17 6.54 17.05
C SER A 373 -20.36 7.42 17.44
N CYS A 374 -20.36 8.70 17.07
CA CYS A 374 -21.40 9.69 17.39
C CYS A 374 -21.76 9.80 18.89
N LEU A 375 -20.82 9.53 19.80
CA LEU A 375 -21.04 9.50 21.25
C LEU A 375 -21.00 10.93 21.84
N VAL A 376 -22.05 11.72 21.57
CA VAL A 376 -22.15 13.14 21.94
C VAL A 376 -21.97 13.39 23.43
N GLU A 377 -22.74 12.69 24.28
CA GLU A 377 -22.71 12.86 25.75
C GLU A 377 -21.33 12.55 26.35
N GLU A 378 -20.69 11.46 25.89
CA GLU A 378 -19.35 11.10 26.35
C GLU A 378 -18.29 12.11 25.88
N ALA A 379 -18.43 12.66 24.66
CA ALA A 379 -17.55 13.73 24.20
C ALA A 379 -17.70 15.01 25.03
N HIS A 380 -18.92 15.43 25.38
CA HIS A 380 -19.15 16.56 26.29
C HIS A 380 -18.52 16.33 27.65
N LYS A 381 -18.73 15.14 28.24
CA LYS A 381 -18.14 14.68 29.50
C LYS A 381 -16.61 14.70 29.47
N TYR A 382 -15.98 14.21 28.39
CA TYR A 382 -14.52 14.26 28.23
C TYR A 382 -14.00 15.68 28.01
N PHE A 383 -14.69 16.52 27.21
CA PHE A 383 -14.31 17.91 26.98
C PHE A 383 -14.43 18.76 28.25
N LYS A 384 -15.50 18.56 29.04
CA LYS A 384 -15.69 19.16 30.36
C LYS A 384 -14.63 18.70 31.36
N MET A 385 -14.28 17.41 31.35
CA MET A 385 -13.21 16.90 32.22
C MET A 385 -11.84 17.48 31.83
N MET A 386 -11.55 17.66 30.54
CA MET A 386 -10.34 18.31 30.05
C MET A 386 -10.18 19.74 30.62
N THR A 387 -11.24 20.54 30.57
CA THR A 387 -11.22 21.94 31.01
C THR A 387 -11.27 22.08 32.53
N GLU A 388 -12.19 21.39 33.21
CA GLU A 388 -12.44 21.60 34.65
C GLU A 388 -11.50 20.80 35.55
N LYS A 389 -11.28 19.50 35.25
CA LYS A 389 -10.50 18.61 36.12
C LYS A 389 -8.99 18.67 35.83
N TYR A 390 -8.61 18.85 34.56
CA TYR A 390 -7.20 18.89 34.15
C TYR A 390 -6.68 20.28 33.77
N ASN A 391 -7.54 21.31 33.74
CA ASN A 391 -7.18 22.70 33.39
C ASN A 391 -6.44 22.81 32.03
N ILE A 392 -6.76 21.92 31.09
CA ILE A 392 -6.20 21.92 29.75
C ILE A 392 -7.06 22.85 28.89
N LYS A 393 -6.48 23.99 28.49
CA LYS A 393 -7.14 24.95 27.60
C LYS A 393 -7.44 24.27 26.25
N PRO A 394 -8.70 24.34 25.74
CA PRO A 394 -9.07 23.79 24.46
C PRO A 394 -8.19 24.33 23.32
N LYS A 395 -7.71 23.45 22.44
CA LYS A 395 -6.94 23.77 21.24
C LYS A 395 -7.80 23.54 20.00
N PHE A 396 -7.33 24.04 18.85
CA PHE A 396 -7.95 23.80 17.54
C PHE A 396 -8.37 22.34 17.33
N ALA A 397 -7.49 21.38 17.63
CA ALA A 397 -7.77 19.95 17.48
C ALA A 397 -8.98 19.47 18.30
N HIS A 398 -9.19 19.97 19.53
CA HIS A 398 -10.29 19.53 20.38
C HIS A 398 -11.65 20.00 19.84
N TYR A 399 -11.73 21.26 19.42
CA TYR A 399 -12.93 21.77 18.77
C TYR A 399 -13.16 21.13 17.40
N TRP A 400 -12.10 20.80 16.65
CA TRP A 400 -12.24 20.04 15.40
C TRP A 400 -12.88 18.67 15.63
N CYS A 401 -12.47 17.93 16.67
CA CYS A 401 -13.12 16.67 17.03
C CYS A 401 -14.60 16.85 17.43
N LEU A 402 -14.95 17.92 18.15
CA LEU A 402 -16.35 18.25 18.43
C LEU A 402 -17.14 18.60 17.17
N VAL A 403 -16.55 19.36 16.23
CA VAL A 403 -17.21 19.69 14.95
C VAL A 403 -17.45 18.42 14.14
N ASP A 404 -16.44 17.55 13.98
CA ASP A 404 -16.56 16.27 13.27
C ASP A 404 -17.58 15.30 13.93
N LEU A 405 -17.63 15.27 15.26
CA LEU A 405 -18.67 14.59 16.03
C LEU A 405 -20.08 15.12 15.72
N TYR A 406 -20.31 16.43 15.85
CA TYR A 406 -21.63 17.03 15.62
C TYR A 406 -22.06 16.94 14.15
N VAL A 407 -21.09 17.01 13.23
CA VAL A 407 -21.22 16.69 11.80
C VAL A 407 -21.80 15.29 11.63
N ARG A 408 -21.13 14.24 12.15
CA ARG A 408 -21.57 12.84 12.03
C ARG A 408 -22.87 12.54 12.78
N ALA A 409 -23.12 13.24 13.89
CA ALA A 409 -24.32 13.08 14.70
C ALA A 409 -25.55 13.85 14.16
N GLY A 410 -25.38 14.72 13.15
CA GLY A 410 -26.47 15.51 12.58
C GLY A 410 -26.91 16.71 13.42
N ASN A 411 -26.02 17.26 14.26
CA ASN A 411 -26.29 18.38 15.19
C ASN A 411 -25.59 19.69 14.73
N PRO A 412 -26.00 20.29 13.59
CA PRO A 412 -25.28 21.39 12.95
C PRO A 412 -25.25 22.70 13.78
N GLU A 413 -26.23 22.96 14.64
CA GLU A 413 -26.21 24.15 15.49
C GLU A 413 -25.05 24.10 16.49
N ASP A 414 -24.74 22.91 17.03
CA ASP A 414 -23.63 22.72 17.97
C ASP A 414 -22.28 22.64 17.23
N ALA A 415 -22.26 22.17 15.98
CA ALA A 415 -21.12 22.33 15.09
C ALA A 415 -20.79 23.83 14.85
N LEU A 416 -21.79 24.67 14.58
CA LEU A 416 -21.60 26.11 14.40
C LEU A 416 -21.13 26.79 15.70
N LYS A 417 -21.71 26.46 16.85
CA LYS A 417 -21.22 26.94 18.17
C LYS A 417 -19.77 26.51 18.43
N ALA A 418 -19.38 25.28 18.07
CA ALA A 418 -18.00 24.81 18.21
C ALA A 418 -17.03 25.53 17.26
N ILE A 419 -17.45 25.88 16.04
CA ILE A 419 -16.66 26.70 15.10
C ILE A 419 -16.46 28.12 15.65
N GLN A 420 -17.52 28.75 16.17
CA GLN A 420 -17.47 30.10 16.76
C GLN A 420 -16.54 30.17 17.98
N ASN A 421 -16.46 29.10 18.79
CA ASN A 421 -15.61 29.05 19.97
C ASN A 421 -14.15 28.60 19.69
N MET A 422 -13.76 28.36 18.43
CA MET A 422 -12.37 27.95 18.13
C MET A 422 -11.38 29.11 18.28
N PRO A 423 -10.24 28.92 18.98
CA PRO A 423 -9.25 29.99 19.19
C PRO A 423 -8.42 30.40 17.95
N LEU A 424 -8.65 29.78 16.78
CA LEU A 424 -7.96 30.07 15.51
C LEU A 424 -8.87 29.78 14.30
N HIS A 425 -9.61 30.78 13.81
CA HIS A 425 -10.57 30.61 12.71
C HIS A 425 -9.94 30.35 11.32
N ASN A 426 -8.61 30.49 11.16
CA ASN A 426 -7.99 30.60 9.83
C ASN A 426 -7.51 29.25 9.21
N SER A 427 -7.60 28.15 9.97
CA SER A 427 -7.13 26.81 9.54
C SER A 427 -7.89 26.31 8.30
N SER A 428 -7.20 25.69 7.34
CA SER A 428 -7.86 25.16 6.13
C SER A 428 -8.86 24.03 6.40
N ALA A 429 -8.67 23.29 7.51
CA ALA A 429 -9.53 22.14 7.84
C ALA A 429 -10.97 22.56 8.19
N ILE A 430 -11.18 23.69 8.88
CA ILE A 430 -12.50 24.20 9.30
C ILE A 430 -13.47 24.20 8.12
N TRP A 431 -13.01 24.71 7.00
CA TRP A 431 -13.80 24.90 5.79
C TRP A 431 -14.21 23.57 5.14
N GLY A 432 -13.46 22.49 5.33
CA GLY A 432 -13.86 21.14 4.94
C GLY A 432 -15.13 20.67 5.66
N ALA A 433 -15.21 20.88 6.98
CA ALA A 433 -16.42 20.58 7.74
C ALA A 433 -17.57 21.54 7.40
N VAL A 434 -17.30 22.83 7.14
CA VAL A 434 -18.34 23.80 6.73
C VAL A 434 -18.96 23.44 5.37
N ILE A 435 -18.16 23.01 4.38
CA ILE A 435 -18.67 22.51 3.09
C ILE A 435 -19.57 21.29 3.32
N TRP A 436 -19.13 20.35 4.17
CA TRP A 436 -19.90 19.15 4.50
C TRP A 436 -21.23 19.51 5.17
N LEU A 437 -21.21 20.44 6.15
CA LEU A 437 -22.39 20.88 6.89
C LEU A 437 -23.44 21.55 5.99
N ALA A 438 -22.98 22.41 5.06
CA ALA A 438 -23.85 23.02 4.06
C ALA A 438 -24.42 21.97 3.09
N LYS A 439 -23.59 21.00 2.65
CA LYS A 439 -24.01 19.92 1.75
C LYS A 439 -25.08 19.01 2.38
N VAL A 440 -24.96 18.68 3.68
CA VAL A 440 -25.86 17.75 4.37
C VAL A 440 -27.20 18.39 4.79
N ARG A 441 -27.28 19.72 4.93
CA ARG A 441 -28.57 20.41 5.17
C ARG A 441 -29.30 20.88 3.91
N GLY A 442 -28.60 20.99 2.78
CA GLY A 442 -29.07 21.76 1.62
C GLY A 442 -29.19 23.27 1.87
N ASP A 443 -28.83 23.76 3.06
CA ASP A 443 -28.94 25.16 3.44
C ASP A 443 -27.76 25.98 2.89
N ILE A 444 -28.02 26.55 1.72
CA ILE A 444 -27.09 27.41 0.98
C ILE A 444 -26.67 28.63 1.82
N SER A 445 -27.54 29.14 2.71
CA SER A 445 -27.34 30.44 3.38
C SER A 445 -26.13 30.44 4.32
N VAL A 446 -25.96 29.37 5.10
CA VAL A 446 -24.86 29.19 6.05
C VAL A 446 -23.54 29.00 5.32
N GLY A 447 -23.52 28.16 4.28
CA GLY A 447 -22.33 27.95 3.45
C GLY A 447 -21.92 29.19 2.67
N GLU A 448 -22.89 29.99 2.21
CA GLU A 448 -22.68 31.25 1.51
C GLU A 448 -22.12 32.35 2.42
N HIS A 449 -22.67 32.52 3.62
CA HIS A 449 -22.20 33.50 4.59
C HIS A 449 -20.75 33.21 5.01
N LEU A 450 -20.48 31.98 5.46
CA LEU A 450 -19.15 31.56 5.91
C LEU A 450 -18.11 31.59 4.77
N GLY A 451 -18.51 31.24 3.54
CA GLY A 451 -17.66 31.33 2.36
C GLY A 451 -17.29 32.76 1.95
N LYS A 452 -18.16 33.75 2.19
CA LYS A 452 -17.84 35.16 1.94
C LYS A 452 -16.87 35.74 2.95
N CYS A 453 -17.07 35.49 4.24
CA CYS A 453 -16.12 35.91 5.28
C CYS A 453 -14.72 35.32 5.06
N LEU A 454 -14.62 34.10 4.53
CA LEU A 454 -13.34 33.49 4.15
C LEU A 454 -12.62 34.23 3.00
N ILE A 455 -13.37 34.79 2.05
CA ILE A 455 -12.87 35.57 0.90
C ILE A 455 -12.54 37.02 1.29
N GLU A 456 -13.13 37.53 2.37
CA GLU A 456 -12.82 38.83 2.97
C GLU A 456 -11.51 38.79 3.79
N LEU A 457 -11.23 37.67 4.46
CA LEU A 457 -10.00 37.48 5.27
C LEU A 457 -8.72 37.29 4.43
N GLU A 458 -8.77 36.51 3.35
CA GLU A 458 -7.62 36.26 2.47
C GLU A 458 -7.97 36.48 0.98
N PRO A 459 -8.27 37.73 0.57
CA PRO A 459 -8.86 38.04 -0.74
C PRO A 459 -7.99 37.71 -1.96
N TYR A 460 -6.70 37.40 -1.75
CA TYR A 460 -5.74 37.05 -2.81
C TYR A 460 -5.30 35.57 -2.79
N ASN A 461 -5.84 34.73 -1.89
CA ASN A 461 -5.51 33.31 -1.84
C ASN A 461 -6.55 32.48 -2.60
N SER A 462 -6.21 32.04 -3.82
CA SER A 462 -7.15 31.29 -4.69
C SER A 462 -7.74 30.03 -4.03
N LYS A 463 -7.03 29.39 -3.09
CA LYS A 463 -7.51 28.19 -2.38
C LYS A 463 -8.72 28.46 -1.47
N ARG A 464 -8.94 29.72 -1.09
CA ARG A 464 -10.03 30.15 -0.19
C ARG A 464 -11.38 30.27 -0.90
N TYR A 465 -11.40 30.25 -2.24
CA TYR A 465 -12.61 30.31 -3.05
C TYR A 465 -13.25 28.93 -3.27
N ALA A 466 -12.44 27.86 -3.33
CA ALA A 466 -12.92 26.49 -3.60
C ALA A 466 -14.07 26.01 -2.69
N PRO A 467 -14.10 26.33 -1.36
CA PRO A 467 -15.24 26.01 -0.51
C PRO A 467 -16.58 26.56 -1.02
N LEU A 468 -16.62 27.86 -1.36
CA LEU A 468 -17.84 28.52 -1.80
C LEU A 468 -18.23 28.12 -3.23
N VAL A 469 -17.24 27.90 -4.10
CA VAL A 469 -17.43 27.31 -5.45
C VAL A 469 -18.16 25.96 -5.34
N ASN A 470 -17.72 25.09 -4.42
CA ASN A 470 -18.32 23.77 -4.22
C ASN A 470 -19.72 23.84 -3.60
N VAL A 471 -19.98 24.78 -2.68
CA VAL A 471 -21.32 25.02 -2.12
C VAL A 471 -22.29 25.48 -3.21
N TYR A 472 -21.93 26.46 -4.04
CA TYR A 472 -22.80 26.93 -5.13
C TYR A 472 -23.02 25.85 -6.21
N ALA A 473 -22.02 25.02 -6.51
CA ALA A 473 -22.16 23.90 -7.45
C ALA A 473 -23.09 22.80 -6.90
N ALA A 474 -22.92 22.40 -5.63
CA ALA A 474 -23.80 21.42 -4.98
C ALA A 474 -25.25 21.90 -4.83
N ALA A 475 -25.46 23.23 -4.80
CA ALA A 475 -26.77 23.86 -4.75
C ALA A 475 -27.34 24.27 -6.12
N SER A 476 -26.71 23.89 -7.24
CA SER A 476 -27.08 24.28 -8.61
C SER A 476 -27.21 25.80 -8.85
N ARG A 477 -26.52 26.63 -8.06
CA ARG A 477 -26.55 28.10 -8.13
C ARG A 477 -25.50 28.63 -9.11
N TRP A 478 -25.69 28.29 -10.39
CA TRP A 478 -24.74 28.59 -11.48
C TRP A 478 -24.50 30.08 -11.70
N ASP A 479 -25.52 30.93 -11.48
CA ASP A 479 -25.43 32.39 -11.41
C ASP A 479 -24.34 32.85 -10.41
N LYS A 480 -24.46 32.49 -9.13
CA LYS A 480 -23.49 32.86 -8.09
C LYS A 480 -22.12 32.22 -8.29
N TYR A 481 -22.08 31.00 -8.83
CA TYR A 481 -20.84 30.32 -9.22
C TYR A 481 -20.09 31.10 -10.31
N LYS A 482 -20.80 31.71 -11.26
CA LYS A 482 -20.24 32.55 -12.32
C LYS A 482 -19.75 33.89 -11.77
N GLU A 483 -20.57 34.59 -10.99
CA GLU A 483 -20.19 35.82 -10.26
C GLU A 483 -18.88 35.62 -9.48
N LEU A 484 -18.77 34.50 -8.75
CA LEU A 484 -17.60 34.15 -7.96
C LEU A 484 -16.36 33.88 -8.82
N LYS A 485 -16.50 33.19 -9.95
CA LYS A 485 -15.39 32.97 -10.90
C LYS A 485 -14.93 34.27 -11.57
N ASP A 486 -15.84 35.17 -11.90
CA ASP A 486 -15.49 36.45 -12.50
C ASP A 486 -14.86 37.42 -11.48
N LEU A 487 -15.26 37.35 -10.20
CA LEU A 487 -14.57 38.00 -9.08
C LEU A 487 -13.13 37.48 -8.90
N MET A 488 -12.88 36.17 -9.06
CA MET A 488 -11.51 35.61 -9.02
C MET A 488 -10.64 36.12 -10.17
N LYS A 489 -11.19 36.22 -11.39
CA LYS A 489 -10.49 36.80 -12.55
C LYS A 489 -10.14 38.27 -12.32
N ALA A 490 -11.10 39.06 -11.83
CA ALA A 490 -10.92 40.49 -11.54
C ALA A 490 -9.83 40.76 -10.50
N ARG A 491 -9.61 39.83 -9.57
CA ARG A 491 -8.52 39.87 -8.57
C ARG A 491 -7.19 39.25 -9.07
N GLY A 492 -7.07 38.95 -10.36
CA GLY A 492 -5.83 38.45 -10.99
C GLY A 492 -5.43 37.02 -10.58
N LEU A 493 -6.34 36.25 -9.99
CA LEU A 493 -6.00 34.96 -9.38
C LEU A 493 -5.82 33.87 -10.44
N LYS A 494 -4.63 33.26 -10.46
CA LYS A 494 -4.35 32.11 -11.33
C LYS A 494 -5.31 30.96 -11.02
N LYS A 495 -5.90 30.39 -12.08
CA LYS A 495 -6.80 29.24 -12.05
C LYS A 495 -6.13 28.08 -11.29
N LEU A 496 -6.77 27.59 -10.24
CA LEU A 496 -6.34 26.37 -9.57
C LEU A 496 -6.61 25.15 -10.46
N PRO A 497 -5.74 24.13 -10.46
CA PRO A 497 -6.18 22.75 -10.61
C PRO A 497 -7.01 22.40 -9.37
N ASP A 498 -8.18 21.78 -9.57
CA ASP A 498 -9.15 21.54 -8.48
C ASP A 498 -8.68 20.45 -7.51
N SER A 499 -7.77 20.82 -6.59
CA SER A 499 -7.21 19.92 -5.57
C SER A 499 -7.47 20.45 -4.15
N THR A 500 -8.62 20.09 -3.58
CA THR A 500 -8.93 20.31 -2.15
C THR A 500 -8.18 19.32 -1.26
N LEU A 501 -7.27 19.83 -0.44
CA LEU A 501 -6.61 19.05 0.62
C LEU A 501 -7.54 18.88 1.83
N ILE A 502 -7.85 17.63 2.17
CA ILE A 502 -8.13 17.21 3.54
C ILE A 502 -7.06 16.18 3.89
N ASP A 503 -6.30 16.41 4.96
CA ASP A 503 -5.15 15.57 5.33
C ASP A 503 -5.59 14.44 6.27
N LEU A 504 -5.85 13.27 5.68
CA LEU A 504 -5.94 12.00 6.39
C LEU A 504 -5.03 10.96 5.72
N ASN A 505 -4.54 10.02 6.53
CA ASN A 505 -3.43 9.13 6.17
C ASN A 505 -3.83 8.09 5.10
N VAL A 506 -3.31 8.23 3.88
CA VAL A 506 -3.00 7.15 2.90
C VAL A 506 -2.20 7.77 1.73
N VAL A 507 -1.64 6.95 0.83
CA VAL A 507 -1.02 7.44 -0.43
C VAL A 507 -2.08 8.12 -1.30
N VAL A 508 -1.86 9.39 -1.63
CA VAL A 508 -2.71 10.15 -2.55
C VAL A 508 -2.12 10.07 -3.96
N HIS A 509 -2.80 9.36 -4.86
CA HIS A 509 -2.62 9.60 -6.29
C HIS A 509 -3.24 10.96 -6.61
N LYS A 510 -2.41 11.91 -7.06
CA LYS A 510 -2.82 13.30 -7.27
C LYS A 510 -3.36 13.50 -8.69
N PHE A 511 -4.61 13.11 -8.90
CA PHE A 511 -5.33 13.44 -10.13
C PHE A 511 -5.59 14.94 -10.23
N SER A 512 -5.46 15.49 -11.44
CA SER A 512 -5.82 16.87 -11.76
C SER A 512 -6.91 16.87 -12.84
N VAL A 513 -7.79 17.89 -12.87
CA VAL A 513 -8.80 18.00 -13.94
C VAL A 513 -8.08 18.25 -15.27
N GLY A 514 -8.20 17.29 -16.20
CA GLY A 514 -7.44 17.26 -17.46
C GLY A 514 -6.12 16.48 -17.43
N ASP A 515 -5.90 15.64 -16.41
CA ASP A 515 -4.71 14.78 -16.31
C ASP A 515 -4.96 13.41 -16.96
N GLU A 516 -4.57 13.28 -18.22
CA GLU A 516 -4.75 12.07 -19.04
C GLU A 516 -3.65 11.00 -18.81
N SER A 517 -2.73 11.22 -17.85
CA SER A 517 -1.52 10.41 -17.68
C SER A 517 -1.70 9.04 -17.00
N GLN A 518 -2.93 8.65 -16.61
CA GLN A 518 -3.21 7.41 -15.87
C GLN A 518 -4.43 6.66 -16.46
N PRO A 519 -4.27 5.42 -16.99
CA PRO A 519 -5.35 4.68 -17.67
C PRO A 519 -6.61 4.38 -16.84
N GLU A 520 -6.52 4.45 -15.51
CA GLU A 520 -7.61 4.20 -14.56
C GLU A 520 -8.60 5.37 -14.47
N ILE A 521 -8.19 6.60 -14.78
CA ILE A 521 -9.04 7.79 -14.62
C ILE A 521 -10.31 7.71 -15.48
N LEU A 522 -10.19 7.10 -16.67
CA LEU A 522 -11.31 6.81 -17.57
C LEU A 522 -12.32 5.81 -16.99
N GLN A 523 -11.88 4.85 -16.17
CA GLN A 523 -12.77 3.90 -15.50
C GLN A 523 -13.53 4.58 -14.36
N VAL A 524 -12.90 5.53 -13.65
CA VAL A 524 -13.58 6.37 -12.67
C VAL A 524 -14.66 7.22 -13.33
N TYR A 525 -14.37 7.86 -14.47
CA TYR A 525 -15.37 8.63 -15.23
C TYR A 525 -16.51 7.76 -15.80
N GLU A 526 -16.23 6.54 -16.30
CA GLU A 526 -17.27 5.59 -16.69
C GLU A 526 -18.17 5.17 -15.51
N MET A 527 -17.58 4.92 -14.33
CA MET A 527 -18.33 4.46 -13.16
C MET A 527 -19.21 5.57 -12.59
N LEU A 528 -18.71 6.81 -12.53
CA LEU A 528 -19.50 7.99 -12.18
C LEU A 528 -20.66 8.21 -13.16
N LYS A 529 -20.43 8.00 -14.46
CA LYS A 529 -21.48 8.10 -15.49
C LYS A 529 -22.58 7.03 -15.30
N LYS A 530 -22.21 5.78 -15.04
CA LYS A 530 -23.17 4.68 -14.78
C LYS A 530 -23.98 4.92 -13.50
N ILE A 531 -23.40 5.54 -12.46
CA ILE A 531 -24.12 5.94 -11.25
C ILE A 531 -25.15 7.05 -11.56
N ALA A 532 -24.80 8.04 -12.38
CA ALA A 532 -25.73 9.08 -12.83
C ALA A 532 -26.88 8.52 -13.67
N GLU A 533 -26.60 7.57 -14.56
CA GLU A 533 -27.60 6.85 -15.37
C GLU A 533 -28.56 6.01 -14.49
N GLN A 534 -28.06 5.36 -13.43
CA GLN A 534 -28.89 4.63 -12.47
C GLN A 534 -29.78 5.54 -11.61
N LEU A 535 -29.29 6.74 -11.22
CA LEU A 535 -30.09 7.73 -10.51
C LEU A 535 -31.26 8.23 -11.38
N LYS A 536 -31.02 8.48 -12.68
CA LYS A 536 -32.05 8.85 -13.67
C LYS A 536 -33.13 7.77 -13.82
N LEU A 537 -32.73 6.50 -13.72
CA LEU A 537 -33.63 5.33 -13.76
C LEU A 537 -34.50 5.17 -12.50
N GLN A 538 -34.01 5.59 -11.33
CA GLN A 538 -34.75 5.51 -10.06
C GLN A 538 -35.64 6.74 -9.77
N HIS A 539 -35.33 7.92 -10.35
CA HIS A 539 -36.09 9.16 -10.11
C HIS A 539 -36.46 9.90 -11.41
N PRO A 540 -37.59 9.53 -12.07
CA PRO A 540 -38.02 10.09 -13.37
C PRO A 540 -38.40 11.58 -13.40
N ARG A 541 -38.11 12.35 -12.35
CA ARG A 541 -38.31 13.82 -12.28
C ARG A 541 -37.00 14.61 -12.37
N VAL A 542 -35.85 13.93 -12.48
CA VAL A 542 -34.54 14.58 -12.66
C VAL A 542 -34.33 14.87 -14.15
N ASP A 543 -34.28 16.14 -14.53
CA ASP A 543 -34.05 16.54 -15.92
C ASP A 543 -32.60 16.33 -16.37
N GLU A 544 -32.40 16.34 -17.69
CA GLU A 544 -31.10 16.05 -18.32
C GLU A 544 -30.02 17.06 -17.92
N THR A 545 -30.40 18.33 -17.81
CA THR A 545 -29.56 19.42 -17.27
C THR A 545 -29.14 19.18 -15.82
N THR A 546 -29.97 18.56 -14.99
CA THR A 546 -29.64 18.20 -13.61
C THR A 546 -28.71 16.98 -13.56
N VAL A 547 -28.84 16.03 -14.49
CA VAL A 547 -27.89 14.91 -14.63
C VAL A 547 -26.51 15.42 -15.06
N ASP A 548 -26.43 16.32 -16.04
CA ASP A 548 -25.17 16.95 -16.46
C ASP A 548 -24.61 17.90 -15.41
N ALA A 549 -25.46 18.57 -14.61
CA ALA A 549 -25.03 19.33 -13.44
C ALA A 549 -24.44 18.42 -12.36
N ILE A 550 -25.02 17.26 -12.09
CA ILE A 550 -24.49 16.24 -11.16
C ILE A 550 -23.16 15.66 -11.69
N TYR A 551 -23.07 15.35 -12.99
CA TYR A 551 -21.83 14.87 -13.61
C TYR A 551 -20.72 15.95 -13.59
N SER A 552 -21.07 17.20 -13.85
CA SER A 552 -20.16 18.36 -13.72
C SER A 552 -19.75 18.60 -12.27
N ALA A 553 -20.67 18.45 -11.31
CA ALA A 553 -20.38 18.57 -9.89
C ALA A 553 -19.51 17.41 -9.37
N LEU A 554 -19.69 16.19 -9.86
CA LEU A 554 -18.86 15.02 -9.52
C LEU A 554 -17.46 15.07 -10.16
N SER A 555 -17.32 15.71 -11.32
CA SER A 555 -16.02 15.92 -11.97
C SER A 555 -15.26 17.16 -11.47
N ALA A 556 -15.96 18.16 -10.91
CA ALA A 556 -15.35 19.32 -10.25
C ALA A 556 -15.15 19.14 -8.73
N SER A 557 -15.97 18.32 -8.06
CA SER A 557 -15.83 17.99 -6.64
C SER A 557 -14.79 16.90 -6.45
N SER A 558 -13.53 17.30 -6.31
CA SER A 558 -12.40 16.45 -5.89
C SER A 558 -12.51 15.99 -4.43
N SER A 559 -13.62 15.32 -4.10
CA SER A 559 -13.82 14.52 -2.90
C SER A 559 -13.46 13.08 -3.20
N MET A 560 -12.49 12.52 -2.47
CA MET A 560 -11.95 11.17 -2.69
C MET A 560 -13.03 10.10 -2.88
N ILE A 561 -12.96 9.34 -3.97
CA ILE A 561 -13.46 7.97 -3.99
C ILE A 561 -12.43 7.11 -3.26
N VAL A 562 -12.61 6.93 -1.94
CA VAL A 562 -11.81 5.99 -1.17
C VAL A 562 -12.31 4.58 -1.46
N ILE A 563 -11.58 3.83 -2.29
CA ILE A 563 -11.84 2.39 -2.47
C ILE A 563 -11.27 1.66 -1.25
N GLN A 564 -12.03 1.66 -0.16
CA GLN A 564 -11.72 0.92 1.05
C GLN A 564 -12.06 -0.56 0.82
N ILE A 565 -11.03 -1.38 0.54
CA ILE A 565 -11.17 -2.84 0.44
C ILE A 565 -11.19 -3.41 1.86
N ASP A 566 -12.32 -3.24 2.56
CA ASP A 566 -12.54 -3.85 3.86
C ASP A 566 -12.47 -5.39 3.76
N LYS A 567 -11.63 -5.98 4.59
CA LYS A 567 -11.65 -7.42 4.88
C LYS A 567 -12.39 -7.64 6.18
N GLU A 568 -13.70 -7.91 6.09
CA GLU A 568 -14.42 -8.49 7.23
C GLU A 568 -13.80 -9.87 7.55
N TYR A 569 -13.27 -10.02 8.77
CA TYR A 569 -12.88 -11.31 9.33
C TYR A 569 -14.09 -11.94 10.01
N ASP A 570 -14.59 -13.05 9.49
CA ASP A 570 -15.64 -13.83 10.16
C ASP A 570 -15.06 -14.60 11.37
N PHE A 571 -15.79 -14.58 12.49
CA PHE A 571 -15.31 -15.01 13.81
C PHE A 571 -16.11 -16.21 14.35
N SER A 572 -16.11 -17.31 13.60
CA SER A 572 -16.87 -18.53 13.91
C SER A 572 -16.05 -19.61 14.64
N TYR A 573 -15.63 -19.32 15.89
CA TYR A 573 -14.87 -20.26 16.73
C TYR A 573 -15.74 -21.42 17.26
N ARG A 574 -15.75 -22.58 16.57
CA ARG A 574 -16.37 -23.81 17.12
C ARG A 574 -15.58 -24.28 18.35
N ARG A 575 -16.27 -24.42 19.49
CA ARG A 575 -15.75 -25.21 20.62
C ARG A 575 -15.60 -26.66 20.18
N GLY A 576 -14.44 -27.25 20.48
CA GLY A 576 -14.20 -28.68 20.46
C GLY A 576 -13.53 -29.05 21.77
N ASP A 577 -14.17 -29.89 22.56
CA ASP A 577 -13.70 -30.23 23.91
C ASP A 577 -12.46 -31.12 23.88
N SER A 578 -11.48 -30.79 24.73
CA SER A 578 -10.56 -31.78 25.27
C SER A 578 -10.12 -31.35 26.67
N GLN A 579 -10.66 -32.02 27.69
CA GLN A 579 -10.13 -31.91 29.04
C GLN A 579 -8.77 -32.61 29.12
N ARG A 580 -7.78 -31.96 29.74
CA ARG A 580 -6.81 -32.56 30.66
C ARG A 580 -5.96 -31.48 31.31
N GLU A 581 -6.03 -31.39 32.64
CA GLU A 581 -4.96 -30.80 33.43
C GLU A 581 -3.71 -31.70 33.36
N PRO A 582 -2.53 -31.17 33.71
CA PRO A 582 -2.03 -31.54 35.03
C PRO A 582 -1.50 -30.36 35.86
N THR A 583 -1.48 -30.58 37.17
CA THR A 583 -0.90 -29.69 38.19
C THR A 583 0.62 -29.87 38.32
N GLY A 584 1.34 -28.85 38.79
CA GLY A 584 2.75 -28.95 39.14
C GLY A 584 3.49 -27.60 39.21
N GLU A 585 3.96 -27.22 40.41
CA GLU A 585 4.80 -26.03 40.64
C GLU A 585 6.31 -26.41 40.75
N PRO A 586 7.25 -25.42 40.75
CA PRO A 586 8.57 -25.64 40.15
C PRO A 586 9.68 -26.06 41.12
N THR A 587 10.77 -26.60 40.55
CA THR A 587 12.09 -26.69 41.21
C THR A 587 13.20 -26.11 40.32
N ARG A 588 14.32 -25.71 40.94
CA ARG A 588 15.51 -25.17 40.26
C ARG A 588 16.53 -26.29 40.05
N GLY A 589 17.17 -26.33 38.88
CA GLY A 589 18.39 -27.09 38.63
C GLY A 589 19.21 -26.38 37.55
N THR A 590 20.52 -26.31 37.74
CA THR A 590 21.46 -25.67 36.80
C THR A 590 22.35 -26.72 36.14
N ASP A 591 22.38 -26.75 34.82
CA ASP A 591 23.63 -27.02 34.11
C ASP A 591 23.60 -26.45 32.68
N MET A 592 24.77 -26.23 32.07
CA MET A 592 24.88 -25.74 30.69
C MET A 592 26.01 -26.41 29.90
N ARG A 593 25.63 -27.14 28.84
CA ARG A 593 26.37 -27.27 27.58
C ARG A 593 25.38 -27.51 26.43
N PRO A 594 25.77 -27.26 25.16
CA PRO A 594 24.79 -27.06 24.09
C PRO A 594 24.52 -28.33 23.26
N ASP A 595 23.29 -28.81 23.30
CA ASP A 595 22.75 -29.73 22.29
C ASP A 595 21.95 -28.98 21.20
N ALA A 596 21.84 -29.59 20.03
CA ALA A 596 21.64 -28.87 18.77
C ALA A 596 20.19 -28.84 18.24
N ASP A 597 19.30 -28.07 18.89
CA ASP A 597 17.91 -27.84 18.44
C ASP A 597 17.63 -26.36 18.09
N VAL A 598 18.22 -25.87 16.99
CA VAL A 598 17.99 -24.50 16.46
C VAL A 598 17.71 -24.54 14.95
N LEU A 599 16.68 -25.30 14.53
CA LEU A 599 16.28 -25.40 13.11
C LEU A 599 14.77 -25.64 12.83
N GLU A 600 13.92 -25.63 13.87
CA GLU A 600 12.47 -25.90 13.74
C GLU A 600 11.59 -24.64 13.91
N SER A 601 12.08 -23.58 14.56
CA SER A 601 11.31 -22.37 14.86
C SER A 601 11.05 -21.43 13.68
N ASP A 602 11.84 -21.49 12.60
CA ASP A 602 11.58 -20.72 11.37
C ASP A 602 10.49 -21.37 10.48
N LYS A 603 10.41 -22.71 10.47
CA LYS A 603 9.45 -23.47 9.64
C LYS A 603 8.00 -23.23 10.06
N SER A 604 7.75 -22.96 11.34
CA SER A 604 6.42 -22.66 11.88
C SER A 604 5.96 -21.23 11.58
N ILE A 605 6.89 -20.27 11.42
CA ILE A 605 6.56 -18.90 10.98
C ILE A 605 6.18 -18.88 9.49
N GLN A 606 6.96 -19.54 8.62
CA GLN A 606 6.64 -19.60 7.19
C GLN A 606 5.30 -20.32 6.90
N LYS A 607 4.96 -21.38 7.67
CA LYS A 607 3.65 -22.05 7.58
C LYS A 607 2.45 -21.20 8.03
N LEU A 608 2.68 -20.11 8.76
CA LEU A 608 1.63 -19.19 9.21
C LEU A 608 1.30 -18.13 8.14
N GLU A 609 2.28 -17.70 7.34
CA GLU A 609 2.04 -16.76 6.23
C GLU A 609 1.23 -17.42 5.10
N GLN A 610 1.48 -18.70 4.81
CA GLN A 610 0.77 -19.45 3.77
C GLN A 610 -0.71 -19.81 4.08
N ARG A 611 -1.19 -19.53 5.29
CA ARG A 611 -2.55 -19.95 5.75
C ARG A 611 -3.59 -18.82 5.86
N THR A 612 -3.28 -17.59 5.44
CA THR A 612 -4.20 -16.42 5.55
C THR A 612 -4.63 -15.83 4.20
N VAL A 613 -4.63 -16.65 3.15
CA VAL A 613 -4.98 -16.26 1.76
C VAL A 613 -6.21 -17.00 1.20
N LYS A 614 -6.71 -18.04 1.88
CA LYS A 614 -8.04 -18.59 1.56
C LYS A 614 -9.14 -17.68 2.12
N ASP A 615 -10.23 -17.63 1.36
CA ASP A 615 -11.49 -16.93 1.61
C ASP A 615 -11.44 -15.38 1.58
N ARG A 616 -12.08 -14.82 0.54
CA ARG A 616 -12.61 -13.45 0.50
C ARG A 616 -14.09 -13.51 0.10
N PRO A 617 -14.98 -12.69 0.69
CA PRO A 617 -16.32 -12.48 0.18
C PRO A 617 -16.34 -11.58 -1.08
N PRO A 618 -17.47 -11.48 -1.81
CA PRO A 618 -17.59 -10.68 -3.04
C PRO A 618 -17.60 -9.15 -2.81
N LEU A 619 -17.41 -8.38 -3.88
CA LEU A 619 -17.43 -6.90 -3.87
C LEU A 619 -18.85 -6.27 -3.77
N THR A 620 -19.78 -6.90 -3.05
CA THR A 620 -21.18 -6.45 -2.94
C THR A 620 -21.44 -5.37 -1.87
N LYS A 621 -20.43 -4.89 -1.14
CA LYS A 621 -20.56 -3.90 -0.04
C LYS A 621 -20.19 -2.44 -0.39
N ILE A 622 -20.34 -2.01 -1.65
CA ILE A 622 -20.47 -0.56 -1.97
C ILE A 622 -21.84 0.00 -1.46
N PHE A 623 -22.79 -0.89 -1.14
CA PHE A 623 -24.19 -0.58 -0.86
C PHE A 623 -24.52 0.03 0.51
N VAL A 624 -23.54 0.40 1.35
CA VAL A 624 -23.81 0.92 2.71
C VAL A 624 -23.57 2.42 2.82
N SER A 625 -22.36 2.93 2.58
CA SER A 625 -22.02 4.34 2.87
C SER A 625 -22.79 5.36 2.03
N CYS A 626 -22.96 5.11 0.72
CA CYS A 626 -23.77 5.98 -0.14
C CYS A 626 -25.27 5.81 0.11
N PHE A 627 -25.71 4.59 0.42
CA PHE A 627 -27.12 4.31 0.67
C PHE A 627 -27.58 4.84 2.03
N GLN A 628 -26.72 4.85 3.05
CA GLN A 628 -27.02 5.49 4.33
C GLN A 628 -27.22 7.00 4.18
N LEU A 629 -26.40 7.71 3.39
CA LEU A 629 -26.65 9.14 3.08
C LEU A 629 -28.04 9.34 2.43
N ILE A 630 -28.34 8.63 1.34
CA ILE A 630 -29.57 8.81 0.55
C ILE A 630 -30.83 8.30 1.29
N TYR A 631 -30.69 7.27 2.13
CA TYR A 631 -31.78 6.71 2.95
C TYR A 631 -32.04 7.56 4.20
N TRP A 632 -31.05 8.29 4.70
CA TRP A 632 -31.25 9.27 5.77
C TRP A 632 -31.92 10.54 5.22
N GLU A 633 -31.44 11.10 4.10
CA GLU A 633 -32.05 12.25 3.39
C GLU A 633 -33.56 12.08 3.16
N LYS A 634 -34.01 10.91 2.69
CA LYS A 634 -35.43 10.65 2.46
C LYS A 634 -36.27 10.55 3.74
N ASN A 635 -35.72 9.97 4.80
CA ASN A 635 -36.45 9.80 6.06
C ASN A 635 -36.49 11.08 6.91
N THR A 636 -35.61 12.06 6.65
CA THR A 636 -35.69 13.41 7.24
C THR A 636 -36.73 14.34 6.59
N CYS A 637 -37.34 13.96 5.46
CA CYS A 637 -38.22 14.83 4.67
C CYS A 637 -39.64 14.25 4.48
N GLY A 638 -40.29 13.81 5.56
CA GLY A 638 -41.64 13.23 5.53
C GLY A 638 -42.55 13.67 6.70
N HIS A 639 -43.27 14.78 6.50
CA HIS A 639 -44.38 15.32 7.33
C HIS A 639 -44.14 15.68 8.82
N ARG A 640 -44.81 16.77 9.24
CA ARG A 640 -45.11 17.09 10.64
C ARG A 640 -46.45 16.48 11.03
N ALA A 641 -46.55 15.81 12.18
CA ALA A 641 -47.78 15.70 12.98
C ALA A 641 -47.46 15.26 14.42
N ASP A 642 -47.66 16.17 15.37
CA ASP A 642 -47.98 15.97 16.80
C ASP A 642 -47.07 15.11 17.72
N VAL A 643 -47.38 15.20 19.03
CA VAL A 643 -46.54 14.86 20.20
C VAL A 643 -47.46 14.19 21.23
N PRO A 644 -47.14 13.00 21.80
CA PRO A 644 -46.30 12.95 23.02
C PRO A 644 -45.43 11.70 23.27
N SER A 645 -44.47 11.87 24.19
CA SER A 645 -43.68 10.84 24.94
C SER A 645 -44.55 10.10 25.99
N PRO A 646 -44.15 8.96 26.64
CA PRO A 646 -42.75 8.59 26.99
C PRO A 646 -42.31 7.09 27.14
N LEU A 647 -40.98 6.84 27.02
CA LEU A 647 -40.19 5.76 27.69
C LEU A 647 -40.53 4.26 27.34
N PRO A 648 -39.77 3.23 27.82
CA PRO A 648 -38.34 3.01 27.53
C PRO A 648 -37.92 1.56 27.21
N LEU A 649 -36.90 1.37 26.32
CA LEU A 649 -36.05 0.17 26.20
C LEU A 649 -36.76 -1.19 25.87
N PRO A 650 -36.02 -2.30 25.73
CA PRO A 650 -34.78 -2.54 24.96
C PRO A 650 -35.03 -3.58 23.82
N PHE A 651 -34.00 -3.95 23.05
CA PHE A 651 -33.49 -5.34 22.98
C PHE A 651 -32.42 -5.51 21.90
N ALA A 652 -31.36 -6.24 22.25
CA ALA A 652 -30.52 -6.93 21.29
C ALA A 652 -30.42 -8.40 21.72
N ALA A 653 -30.98 -9.33 20.95
CA ALA A 653 -30.60 -10.75 20.88
C ALA A 653 -31.50 -11.54 19.92
N MET A 654 -30.90 -12.44 19.14
CA MET A 654 -31.54 -13.48 18.31
C MET A 654 -32.41 -12.97 17.13
N ALA A 655 -32.70 -13.77 16.09
CA ALA A 655 -32.42 -15.20 15.91
C ALA A 655 -31.96 -15.55 14.49
N SER A 656 -31.26 -16.67 14.37
CA SER A 656 -31.15 -17.46 13.15
C SER A 656 -31.66 -18.88 13.43
N ALA A 657 -32.96 -19.13 13.25
CA ALA A 657 -33.52 -20.49 13.15
C ALA A 657 -34.96 -20.52 12.59
N ALA A 658 -35.11 -21.16 11.42
CA ALA A 658 -36.11 -22.20 11.11
C ALA A 658 -37.61 -22.09 11.52
N LEU A 659 -38.45 -21.99 10.47
CA LEU A 659 -39.60 -22.87 10.16
C LEU A 659 -40.98 -22.74 10.88
N THR A 660 -42.04 -22.77 10.03
CA THR A 660 -43.40 -23.37 10.24
C THR A 660 -44.55 -22.54 10.85
N ALA A 661 -45.40 -22.00 9.95
CA ALA A 661 -46.89 -21.90 10.03
C ALA A 661 -47.54 -21.05 11.17
N ALA A 662 -48.86 -20.74 11.19
CA ALA A 662 -49.98 -21.17 10.34
C ALA A 662 -51.18 -20.17 10.31
N LEU A 663 -52.02 -20.25 9.25
CA LEU A 663 -53.46 -19.88 9.18
C LEU A 663 -53.84 -18.36 9.29
N SER A 664 -54.99 -17.88 8.77
CA SER A 664 -56.22 -18.51 8.21
C SER A 664 -56.87 -17.65 7.08
N LEU A 665 -57.19 -18.22 5.90
CA LEU A 665 -58.55 -18.53 5.34
C LEU A 665 -59.32 -17.35 4.64
N PRO A 666 -60.38 -17.58 3.82
CA PRO A 666 -61.08 -18.84 3.47
C PRO A 666 -61.37 -19.14 1.97
N SER A 667 -61.87 -20.37 1.71
CA SER A 667 -62.65 -20.85 0.53
C SER A 667 -61.91 -21.03 -0.83
N SER A 668 -62.22 -22.00 -1.72
CA SER A 668 -62.95 -23.29 -1.71
C SER A 668 -62.77 -23.97 -3.11
N SER A 669 -63.04 -25.26 -3.43
CA SER A 669 -63.21 -26.57 -2.75
C SER A 669 -63.24 -27.71 -3.82
N LYS A 670 -63.47 -28.99 -3.45
CA LYS A 670 -63.70 -30.20 -4.32
C LYS A 670 -62.46 -30.73 -5.09
N SER A 671 -61.82 -31.86 -4.69
CA SER A 671 -62.17 -33.30 -4.90
C SER A 671 -61.74 -33.86 -6.28
N SER A 672 -61.16 -35.07 -6.48
CA SER A 672 -60.76 -36.17 -5.57
C SER A 672 -59.90 -37.25 -6.31
N SER A 673 -59.37 -38.23 -5.57
CA SER A 673 -58.89 -39.61 -5.93
C SER A 673 -59.20 -40.22 -7.33
N SER A 674 -58.48 -41.21 -7.89
CA SER A 674 -57.18 -41.87 -7.62
C SER A 674 -56.91 -42.97 -8.70
N SER A 675 -55.75 -43.65 -8.69
CA SER A 675 -55.52 -45.06 -9.16
C SER A 675 -56.18 -45.54 -10.47
N SER A 676 -55.44 -45.77 -11.57
CA SER A 676 -54.77 -47.04 -11.97
C SER A 676 -54.96 -47.22 -13.51
N VAL A 677 -54.33 -48.09 -14.32
CA VAL A 677 -53.87 -49.50 -14.23
C VAL A 677 -52.67 -49.74 -15.20
N SER A 678 -51.89 -50.80 -15.00
CA SER A 678 -50.79 -51.28 -15.87
C SER A 678 -51.18 -52.48 -16.76
N ILE A 679 -50.47 -52.69 -17.89
CA ILE A 679 -50.28 -53.92 -18.71
C ILE A 679 -49.77 -53.43 -20.09
N SER A 680 -48.59 -53.72 -20.66
CA SER A 680 -47.63 -54.84 -20.69
C SER A 680 -47.76 -55.76 -21.92
N SER A 681 -46.80 -55.62 -22.85
CA SER A 681 -46.23 -56.64 -23.78
C SER A 681 -47.14 -57.52 -24.65
N VAL A 682 -46.77 -57.67 -25.93
CA VAL A 682 -46.28 -58.94 -26.53
C VAL A 682 -45.67 -58.68 -27.93
N SER A 683 -44.79 -59.57 -28.39
CA SER A 683 -44.04 -59.54 -29.66
C SER A 683 -44.54 -60.61 -30.65
N LEU A 684 -44.22 -60.48 -31.96
CA LEU A 684 -43.31 -61.37 -32.73
C LEU A 684 -43.34 -61.11 -34.27
N ASP A 685 -42.21 -61.33 -34.96
CA ASP A 685 -42.05 -62.00 -36.30
C ASP A 685 -42.79 -61.54 -37.58
N ARG A 686 -42.33 -61.77 -38.84
CA ARG A 686 -41.08 -62.29 -39.49
C ARG A 686 -41.18 -62.05 -41.04
N ILE A 687 -40.16 -62.44 -41.82
CA ILE A 687 -40.13 -62.72 -43.31
C ILE A 687 -39.86 -61.46 -44.18
N ALA A 688 -38.70 -61.21 -44.82
CA ALA A 688 -37.94 -61.91 -45.90
C ALA A 688 -38.44 -61.58 -47.34
N SER A 689 -37.68 -61.53 -48.46
CA SER A 689 -36.22 -61.65 -48.78
C SER A 689 -35.93 -61.25 -50.27
N PHE A 690 -34.74 -61.61 -50.82
CA PHE A 690 -34.23 -61.48 -52.23
C PHE A 690 -33.67 -60.11 -52.72
N HIS A 691 -32.79 -60.02 -53.75
CA HIS A 691 -31.52 -60.73 -54.08
C HIS A 691 -30.80 -60.11 -55.33
N LYS A 692 -29.44 -60.07 -55.38
CA LYS A 692 -28.59 -59.90 -56.61
C LYS A 692 -28.74 -58.56 -57.38
N ALA A 693 -27.98 -58.16 -58.42
CA ALA A 693 -26.56 -58.29 -58.87
C ALA A 693 -26.36 -57.42 -60.15
N CYS A 694 -25.19 -56.99 -60.66
CA CYS A 694 -23.83 -56.66 -60.15
C CYS A 694 -23.02 -55.97 -61.31
N TRP A 695 -21.69 -55.78 -61.17
CA TRP A 695 -20.69 -55.34 -62.19
C TRP A 695 -20.75 -53.88 -62.72
N CYS A 696 -19.78 -53.37 -63.51
CA CYS A 696 -18.33 -53.14 -63.24
C CYS A 696 -17.58 -52.51 -64.45
N SER A 697 -16.78 -51.45 -64.25
CA SER A 697 -15.62 -50.98 -65.10
C SER A 697 -15.94 -50.48 -66.55
N LYS A 698 -15.15 -49.71 -67.33
CA LYS A 698 -13.77 -49.11 -67.37
C LYS A 698 -13.89 -47.63 -67.90
N ARG A 699 -12.90 -46.72 -68.12
CA ARG A 699 -11.41 -46.62 -67.98
C ARG A 699 -10.94 -45.12 -67.91
N ARG A 700 -9.61 -44.94 -67.77
CA ARG A 700 -8.68 -43.79 -68.01
C ARG A 700 -8.84 -43.03 -69.38
N SER A 701 -8.31 -41.81 -69.68
CA SER A 701 -7.65 -40.69 -68.93
C SER A 701 -7.05 -39.59 -69.89
N VAL A 702 -6.79 -38.35 -69.41
CA VAL A 702 -5.96 -37.22 -70.01
C VAL A 702 -6.48 -36.64 -71.37
N VAL A 703 -6.45 -35.35 -71.76
CA VAL A 703 -5.44 -34.24 -71.72
C VAL A 703 -6.07 -32.83 -71.63
N ARG A 704 -5.27 -31.81 -71.24
CA ARG A 704 -5.59 -30.36 -71.13
C ARG A 704 -6.07 -29.68 -72.43
N LYS A 705 -6.78 -28.54 -72.28
CA LYS A 705 -6.67 -27.35 -73.16
C LYS A 705 -6.85 -26.05 -72.36
N HIS A 706 -6.32 -24.93 -72.88
CA HIS A 706 -6.48 -23.58 -72.31
C HIS A 706 -7.73 -22.89 -72.88
N ALA A 707 -8.18 -21.82 -72.21
CA ALA A 707 -9.14 -20.85 -72.74
C ALA A 707 -8.77 -19.43 -72.27
N CYS A 708 -9.15 -18.43 -73.05
CA CYS A 708 -9.07 -17.01 -72.68
C CYS A 708 -10.40 -16.30 -72.99
N VAL A 709 -10.68 -15.30 -72.16
CA VAL A 709 -11.65 -14.17 -72.21
C VAL A 709 -12.10 -13.79 -73.66
N ALA A 710 -13.35 -13.40 -73.98
CA ALA A 710 -14.40 -12.73 -73.18
C ALA A 710 -15.84 -12.94 -73.72
N VAL A 711 -16.86 -12.53 -72.95
CA VAL A 711 -17.87 -11.46 -73.27
C VAL A 711 -18.94 -11.42 -72.15
N ARG A 712 -19.54 -10.24 -71.89
CA ARG A 712 -20.58 -10.01 -70.85
C ARG A 712 -21.99 -9.97 -71.44
N ALA A 713 -22.94 -10.57 -70.71
CA ALA A 713 -24.31 -10.07 -70.53
C ALA A 713 -24.85 -10.60 -69.19
N GLN A 714 -25.74 -9.86 -68.52
CA GLN A 714 -26.31 -10.23 -67.21
C GLN A 714 -27.78 -10.64 -67.33
N VAL A 715 -28.17 -11.70 -66.61
CA VAL A 715 -29.53 -11.88 -66.07
C VAL A 715 -29.38 -12.32 -64.62
N THR A 716 -30.28 -11.84 -63.75
CA THR A 716 -30.18 -11.97 -62.29
C THR A 716 -30.87 -13.21 -61.75
N THR A 717 -30.15 -13.96 -60.92
CA THR A 717 -30.72 -14.65 -59.75
C THR A 717 -29.95 -14.20 -58.52
N GLU A 718 -30.63 -13.96 -57.42
CA GLU A 718 -29.98 -13.48 -56.19
C GLU A 718 -29.06 -14.56 -55.61
N ALA A 719 -27.77 -14.25 -55.51
CA ALA A 719 -26.82 -15.11 -54.84
C ALA A 719 -26.99 -14.98 -53.32
N ALA A 720 -26.98 -16.11 -52.61
CA ALA A 720 -26.91 -16.11 -51.15
C ALA A 720 -25.69 -15.26 -50.67
N PRO A 721 -25.82 -14.52 -49.55
CA PRO A 721 -24.78 -13.59 -49.12
C PRO A 721 -23.43 -14.30 -49.00
N ALA A 722 -22.43 -13.77 -49.70
CA ALA A 722 -21.10 -14.37 -49.77
C ALA A 722 -20.51 -14.51 -48.37
N LYS A 723 -20.12 -15.74 -47.99
CA LYS A 723 -19.48 -15.98 -46.68
C LYS A 723 -18.27 -15.05 -46.52
N PRO A 724 -18.10 -14.37 -45.38
CA PRO A 724 -16.96 -13.48 -45.16
C PRO A 724 -15.65 -14.26 -45.29
N VAL A 725 -14.67 -13.66 -45.97
CA VAL A 725 -13.38 -14.30 -46.24
C VAL A 725 -12.62 -14.47 -44.93
N LYS A 726 -12.62 -15.68 -44.37
CA LYS A 726 -11.87 -16.04 -43.17
C LYS A 726 -10.37 -15.85 -43.42
N VAL A 727 -9.78 -14.86 -42.75
CA VAL A 727 -8.32 -14.64 -42.75
C VAL A 727 -7.66 -15.72 -41.88
N SER A 728 -6.71 -16.47 -42.45
CA SER A 728 -5.93 -17.47 -41.70
C SER A 728 -5.10 -16.78 -40.61
N LYS A 729 -5.22 -17.24 -39.37
CA LYS A 729 -4.41 -16.75 -38.24
C LYS A 729 -2.95 -17.19 -38.33
N LYS A 730 -2.65 -18.21 -39.15
CA LYS A 730 -1.26 -18.68 -39.40
C LYS A 730 -0.50 -17.76 -40.37
N GLN A 731 -1.23 -17.01 -41.19
CA GLN A 731 -0.69 -16.06 -42.18
C GLN A 731 -0.57 -14.63 -41.64
N ASP A 732 -0.82 -14.41 -40.35
CA ASP A 732 -0.83 -13.08 -39.76
C ASP A 732 0.55 -12.38 -39.78
N GLU A 733 0.54 -11.10 -40.11
CA GLU A 733 1.73 -10.26 -40.24
C GLU A 733 2.26 -9.88 -38.85
N GLY A 734 3.58 -9.98 -38.67
CA GLY A 734 4.24 -9.73 -37.38
C GLY A 734 4.27 -10.91 -36.41
N VAL A 735 3.78 -12.11 -36.77
CA VAL A 735 4.00 -13.33 -35.95
C VAL A 735 5.44 -13.81 -36.08
N VAL A 736 6.30 -13.36 -35.16
CA VAL A 736 7.69 -13.78 -35.04
C VAL A 736 7.76 -15.27 -34.67
N THR A 737 8.71 -16.00 -35.28
CA THR A 737 9.09 -17.36 -34.86
C THR A 737 10.58 -17.60 -35.04
N ASN A 738 11.18 -18.43 -34.18
CA ASN A 738 12.58 -18.87 -34.26
C ASN A 738 13.63 -17.75 -34.30
N LYS A 739 13.40 -16.61 -33.61
CA LYS A 739 14.38 -15.52 -33.48
C LYS A 739 15.65 -16.04 -32.81
N TYR A 740 15.52 -16.62 -31.62
CA TYR A 740 16.60 -17.28 -30.89
C TYR A 740 16.55 -18.79 -31.10
N LYS A 741 17.73 -19.45 -31.22
CA LYS A 741 17.85 -20.86 -31.66
C LYS A 741 18.75 -21.65 -30.72
N PRO A 742 18.71 -22.99 -30.67
CA PRO A 742 19.52 -23.75 -29.71
C PRO A 742 21.05 -23.67 -29.87
N LYS A 743 21.55 -23.07 -30.95
CA LYS A 743 22.98 -22.73 -31.12
C LYS A 743 23.34 -21.33 -30.59
N ASP A 744 22.34 -20.48 -30.39
CA ASP A 744 22.43 -19.06 -30.08
C ASP A 744 21.16 -18.64 -29.30
N PRO A 745 21.06 -19.03 -28.01
CA PRO A 745 19.91 -18.76 -27.16
C PRO A 745 20.02 -17.36 -26.52
N TYR A 746 18.87 -16.73 -26.29
CA TYR A 746 18.80 -15.54 -25.45
C TYR A 746 19.10 -15.92 -23.99
N ILE A 747 19.90 -15.09 -23.30
CA ILE A 747 20.15 -15.23 -21.86
C ILE A 747 19.14 -14.36 -21.12
N SER A 748 18.20 -15.01 -20.45
CA SER A 748 17.05 -14.39 -19.77
C SER A 748 17.23 -14.51 -18.26
N THR A 749 16.83 -13.49 -17.49
CA THR A 749 16.96 -13.53 -16.01
C THR A 749 15.62 -13.86 -15.36
N CYS A 750 15.62 -14.83 -14.45
CA CYS A 750 14.46 -15.18 -13.62
C CYS A 750 14.11 -14.03 -12.65
N LEU A 751 12.91 -13.47 -12.78
CA LEU A 751 12.38 -12.43 -11.90
C LEU A 751 11.57 -13.01 -10.74
N LEU A 752 10.80 -14.07 -11.01
CA LEU A 752 9.92 -14.72 -10.03
C LEU A 752 9.87 -16.23 -10.28
N ASN A 753 9.84 -17.03 -9.22
CA ASN A 753 9.58 -18.47 -9.28
C ASN A 753 8.74 -18.87 -8.06
N THR A 754 7.45 -19.20 -8.28
CA THR A 754 6.46 -19.35 -7.21
C THR A 754 5.66 -20.63 -7.38
N LYS A 755 5.61 -21.48 -6.34
CA LYS A 755 4.72 -22.65 -6.31
C LYS A 755 3.26 -22.19 -6.23
N ILE A 756 2.43 -22.60 -7.18
CA ILE A 756 1.01 -22.21 -7.30
C ILE A 756 0.04 -23.34 -6.92
N THR A 757 0.53 -24.52 -6.54
CA THR A 757 -0.26 -25.64 -6.00
C THR A 757 -0.12 -25.75 -4.48
N GLY A 758 -1.18 -26.21 -3.81
CA GLY A 758 -1.14 -26.51 -2.37
C GLY A 758 -0.14 -27.62 -2.00
N ASP A 759 0.24 -27.69 -0.72
CA ASP A 759 1.18 -28.70 -0.20
C ASP A 759 0.63 -30.14 -0.30
N ASP A 760 -0.69 -30.29 -0.35
CA ASP A 760 -1.40 -31.56 -0.48
C ASP A 760 -1.63 -32.00 -1.94
N ALA A 761 -1.21 -31.18 -2.92
CA ALA A 761 -1.37 -31.50 -4.33
C ALA A 761 -0.42 -32.64 -4.77
N PRO A 762 -0.87 -33.60 -5.61
CA PRO A 762 -0.03 -34.68 -6.13
C PRO A 762 0.97 -34.18 -7.19
N GLY A 763 2.04 -33.55 -6.72
CA GLY A 763 3.17 -32.99 -7.48
C GLY A 763 3.04 -31.50 -7.74
N GLU A 764 4.11 -30.77 -7.43
CA GLU A 764 4.17 -29.30 -7.45
C GLU A 764 4.01 -28.71 -8.86
N THR A 765 3.21 -27.66 -9.00
CA THR A 765 3.23 -26.79 -10.20
C THR A 765 3.61 -25.37 -9.81
N TRP A 766 4.45 -24.76 -10.64
CA TRP A 766 5.10 -23.48 -10.41
C TRP A 766 4.76 -22.51 -11.54
N HIS A 767 4.64 -21.22 -11.20
CA HIS A 767 4.59 -20.11 -12.14
C HIS A 767 5.92 -19.36 -12.07
N MET A 768 6.51 -19.08 -13.23
CA MET A 768 7.83 -18.46 -13.36
C MET A 768 7.72 -17.24 -14.27
N LEU A 769 8.42 -16.16 -13.92
CA LEU A 769 8.52 -14.94 -14.73
C LEU A 769 9.98 -14.66 -15.06
N PHE A 770 10.27 -14.32 -16.31
CA PHE A 770 11.62 -14.02 -16.79
C PHE A 770 11.63 -12.68 -17.54
N THR A 771 12.73 -11.91 -17.43
CA THR A 771 12.95 -10.76 -18.31
C THR A 771 13.50 -11.20 -19.66
N THR A 772 12.90 -10.64 -20.70
CA THR A 772 13.34 -10.70 -22.09
C THR A 772 13.77 -9.31 -22.59
N ASP A 773 13.55 -8.26 -21.79
CA ASP A 773 13.86 -6.86 -22.09
C ASP A 773 13.22 -6.29 -23.38
N GLY A 774 12.29 -7.05 -23.99
CA GLY A 774 11.65 -6.78 -25.27
C GLY A 774 12.22 -7.61 -26.44
N GLU A 775 13.31 -8.36 -26.21
CA GLU A 775 14.03 -9.10 -27.24
C GLU A 775 13.31 -10.36 -27.72
N ILE A 776 12.37 -10.93 -26.95
CA ILE A 776 11.56 -12.09 -27.37
C ILE A 776 10.10 -11.64 -27.57
N PRO A 777 9.76 -10.91 -28.65
CA PRO A 777 8.37 -10.55 -28.94
C PRO A 777 7.61 -11.79 -29.42
N TYR A 778 6.49 -12.11 -28.75
CA TYR A 778 5.64 -13.26 -29.05
C TYR A 778 4.16 -12.85 -29.17
N ARG A 779 3.32 -13.78 -29.61
CA ARG A 779 1.85 -13.69 -29.58
C ARG A 779 1.24 -14.75 -28.67
N GLU A 780 -0.01 -14.52 -28.28
CA GLU A 780 -0.76 -15.39 -27.37
C GLU A 780 -0.84 -16.83 -27.93
N GLY A 781 -0.60 -17.81 -27.05
CA GLY A 781 -0.54 -19.22 -27.41
C GLY A 781 0.74 -19.70 -28.11
N GLN A 782 1.78 -18.86 -28.26
CA GLN A 782 3.10 -19.36 -28.64
C GLN A 782 3.83 -20.07 -27.47
N SER A 783 4.91 -20.77 -27.80
CA SER A 783 5.81 -21.44 -26.86
C SER A 783 7.22 -20.85 -26.91
N ILE A 784 7.96 -20.93 -25.81
CA ILE A 784 9.42 -20.74 -25.79
C ILE A 784 10.12 -22.08 -25.49
N GLY A 785 11.37 -22.21 -25.96
CA GLY A 785 12.20 -23.38 -25.67
C GLY A 785 13.28 -23.06 -24.64
N VAL A 786 13.34 -23.84 -23.55
CA VAL A 786 14.36 -23.71 -22.51
C VAL A 786 15.45 -24.76 -22.69
N ILE A 787 16.71 -24.36 -22.48
CA ILE A 787 17.87 -25.24 -22.34
C ILE A 787 18.30 -25.19 -20.88
N ALA A 788 18.22 -26.34 -20.19
CA ALA A 788 18.70 -26.47 -18.82
C ALA A 788 20.24 -26.52 -18.76
N ASP A 789 20.83 -25.96 -17.72
CA ASP A 789 22.27 -26.04 -17.51
C ASP A 789 22.74 -27.43 -17.11
N GLY A 790 23.98 -27.74 -17.49
CA GLY A 790 24.58 -29.07 -17.38
C GLY A 790 24.75 -29.75 -18.74
N VAL A 791 25.22 -31.00 -18.69
CA VAL A 791 25.44 -31.85 -19.86
C VAL A 791 24.79 -33.22 -19.67
N ASP A 792 24.35 -33.82 -20.77
CA ASP A 792 23.88 -35.19 -20.80
C ASP A 792 25.02 -36.19 -20.56
N LYS A 793 24.66 -37.48 -20.45
CA LYS A 793 25.61 -38.60 -20.27
C LYS A 793 26.65 -38.78 -21.39
N ASN A 794 26.59 -37.97 -22.45
CA ASN A 794 27.51 -37.97 -23.58
C ASN A 794 28.34 -36.67 -23.65
N GLY A 795 28.30 -35.83 -22.61
CA GLY A 795 29.01 -34.55 -22.53
C GLY A 795 28.40 -33.43 -23.39
N LYS A 796 27.18 -33.59 -23.90
CA LYS A 796 26.51 -32.58 -24.75
C LYS A 796 25.53 -31.74 -23.92
N PRO A 797 25.31 -30.46 -24.23
CA PRO A 797 24.30 -29.64 -23.55
C PRO A 797 22.93 -30.33 -23.54
N HIS A 798 22.16 -30.14 -22.46
CA HIS A 798 20.85 -30.76 -22.33
C HIS A 798 19.90 -30.41 -23.49
N LYS A 799 19.06 -31.37 -23.88
CA LYS A 799 18.12 -31.18 -25.00
C LYS A 799 17.09 -30.09 -24.67
N LEU A 800 16.81 -29.26 -25.68
CA LEU A 800 15.76 -28.24 -25.62
C LEU A 800 14.42 -28.85 -25.20
N ARG A 801 13.71 -28.19 -24.27
CA ARG A 801 12.30 -28.48 -23.96
C ARG A 801 11.44 -27.26 -24.26
N LEU A 802 10.39 -27.45 -25.06
CA LEU A 802 9.37 -26.43 -25.29
C LEU A 802 8.40 -26.35 -24.11
N TYR A 803 7.98 -25.12 -23.80
CA TYR A 803 6.94 -24.77 -22.83
C TYR A 803 6.06 -23.67 -23.42
N SER A 804 4.74 -23.86 -23.37
CA SER A 804 3.76 -22.85 -23.77
C SER A 804 3.82 -21.65 -22.82
N ILE A 805 3.72 -20.45 -23.39
CA ILE A 805 3.80 -19.19 -22.65
C ILE A 805 2.50 -18.99 -21.84
N ALA A 806 2.63 -18.50 -20.60
CA ALA A 806 1.54 -18.27 -19.66
C ALA A 806 1.11 -16.79 -19.55
N SER A 807 1.84 -15.88 -20.19
CA SER A 807 1.58 -14.43 -20.31
C SER A 807 1.07 -14.06 -21.71
N SER A 808 0.31 -12.98 -21.81
CA SER A 808 0.02 -12.31 -23.10
C SER A 808 1.28 -11.62 -23.66
N ALA A 809 1.21 -11.09 -24.88
CA ALA A 809 2.32 -10.39 -25.53
C ALA A 809 2.85 -9.16 -24.75
N LEU A 810 2.07 -8.61 -23.81
CA LEU A 810 2.50 -7.52 -22.93
C LEU A 810 3.25 -8.00 -21.68
N GLY A 811 3.28 -9.30 -21.39
CA GLY A 811 3.89 -9.86 -20.17
C GLY A 811 3.06 -9.60 -18.90
N ASP A 812 3.38 -10.28 -17.79
CA ASP A 812 2.66 -10.11 -16.52
C ASP A 812 2.80 -8.70 -15.90
N PHE A 813 3.73 -7.87 -16.41
CA PHE A 813 3.89 -6.47 -16.01
C PHE A 813 3.31 -5.45 -17.02
N GLY A 814 2.79 -5.89 -18.17
CA GLY A 814 2.18 -5.00 -19.17
C GLY A 814 3.17 -4.19 -20.02
N ASP A 815 4.48 -4.45 -19.93
CA ASP A 815 5.55 -3.66 -20.55
C ASP A 815 6.16 -4.28 -21.82
N SER A 816 5.66 -5.44 -22.25
CA SER A 816 6.20 -6.30 -23.33
C SER A 816 7.64 -6.80 -23.11
N LYS A 817 8.19 -6.69 -21.90
CA LYS A 817 9.55 -7.15 -21.58
C LYS A 817 9.60 -8.47 -20.84
N THR A 818 8.47 -8.96 -20.34
CA THR A 818 8.43 -10.17 -19.51
C THR A 818 7.72 -11.33 -20.19
N VAL A 819 8.17 -12.55 -19.90
CA VAL A 819 7.54 -13.80 -20.34
C VAL A 819 7.36 -14.72 -19.14
N SER A 820 6.20 -15.38 -19.01
CA SER A 820 5.97 -16.36 -17.95
C SER A 820 5.67 -17.77 -18.46
N LEU A 821 5.96 -18.76 -17.60
CA LEU A 821 5.74 -20.17 -17.83
C LEU A 821 4.94 -20.81 -16.69
N CYS A 822 4.20 -21.87 -17.01
CA CYS A 822 3.57 -22.74 -16.02
C CYS A 822 4.20 -24.14 -16.09
N VAL A 823 4.94 -24.53 -15.06
CA VAL A 823 5.81 -25.72 -15.08
C VAL A 823 5.48 -26.65 -13.92
N LYS A 824 5.14 -27.91 -14.22
CA LYS A 824 5.00 -28.97 -13.22
C LYS A 824 6.34 -29.65 -13.01
N ARG A 825 6.76 -29.81 -11.76
CA ARG A 825 7.97 -30.56 -11.41
C ARG A 825 7.76 -32.04 -11.76
N LEU A 826 8.44 -32.53 -12.78
CA LEU A 826 8.37 -33.94 -13.16
C LEU A 826 9.25 -34.79 -12.22
N VAL A 827 8.61 -35.64 -11.44
CA VAL A 827 9.23 -36.71 -10.65
C VAL A 827 8.35 -37.95 -10.82
N TYR A 828 8.94 -39.08 -11.15
CA TYR A 828 8.24 -40.36 -11.32
C TYR A 828 9.17 -41.52 -10.93
N THR A 829 8.58 -42.66 -10.60
CA THR A 829 9.32 -43.91 -10.38
C THR A 829 9.45 -44.66 -11.70
N ASN A 830 10.64 -45.15 -12.05
CA ASN A 830 10.80 -46.05 -13.21
C ASN A 830 10.39 -47.49 -12.88
N ASP A 831 10.40 -48.37 -13.89
CA ASP A 831 10.04 -49.80 -13.73
C ASP A 831 11.01 -50.55 -12.80
N GLN A 832 12.16 -49.97 -12.49
CA GLN A 832 13.19 -50.48 -11.58
C GLN A 832 13.01 -49.99 -10.12
N GLY A 833 12.02 -49.14 -9.84
CA GLY A 833 11.76 -48.60 -8.50
C GLY A 833 12.54 -47.32 -8.15
N GLU A 834 13.33 -46.78 -9.07
CA GLU A 834 14.17 -45.59 -8.85
C GLU A 834 13.40 -44.28 -9.10
N ILE A 835 13.68 -43.24 -8.30
CA ILE A 835 13.03 -41.93 -8.44
C ILE A 835 13.73 -41.09 -9.52
N VAL A 836 13.14 -41.05 -10.71
CA VAL A 836 13.64 -40.27 -11.86
C VAL A 836 13.09 -38.84 -11.81
N LYS A 837 14.00 -37.85 -11.84
CA LYS A 837 13.67 -36.42 -11.93
C LYS A 837 13.80 -35.93 -13.37
N GLY A 838 12.76 -35.25 -13.89
CA GLY A 838 12.81 -34.62 -15.21
C GLY A 838 13.74 -33.42 -15.22
N VAL A 839 14.84 -33.48 -16.00
CA VAL A 839 15.95 -32.51 -16.05
C VAL A 839 15.47 -31.05 -16.09
N CYS A 840 14.86 -30.62 -17.22
CA CYS A 840 14.51 -29.22 -17.42
C CYS A 840 13.42 -28.72 -16.47
N SER A 841 12.46 -29.57 -16.09
CA SER A 841 11.41 -29.18 -15.14
C SER A 841 11.92 -29.00 -13.71
N ASN A 842 12.91 -29.79 -13.27
CA ASN A 842 13.49 -29.61 -11.93
C ASN A 842 14.44 -28.41 -11.94
N PHE A 843 15.33 -28.30 -12.93
CA PHE A 843 16.17 -27.10 -13.14
C PHE A 843 15.36 -25.79 -13.06
N LEU A 844 14.21 -25.73 -13.75
CA LEU A 844 13.31 -24.58 -13.67
C LEU A 844 12.66 -24.43 -12.29
N CYS A 845 12.10 -25.48 -11.69
CA CYS A 845 11.46 -25.41 -10.36
C CYS A 845 12.46 -25.16 -9.20
N ASP A 846 13.77 -25.35 -9.41
CA ASP A 846 14.84 -25.11 -8.44
C ASP A 846 15.57 -23.76 -8.68
N LEU A 847 15.21 -23.04 -9.75
CA LEU A 847 15.80 -21.76 -10.15
C LEU A 847 15.44 -20.63 -9.18
N LYS A 848 16.41 -19.76 -8.85
CA LYS A 848 16.20 -18.63 -7.93
C LYS A 848 16.02 -17.31 -8.70
N PRO A 849 15.24 -16.34 -8.18
CA PRO A 849 15.24 -14.98 -8.68
C PRO A 849 16.67 -14.41 -8.78
N GLY A 850 16.98 -13.75 -9.89
CA GLY A 850 18.31 -13.26 -10.24
C GLY A 850 19.21 -14.27 -10.98
N ALA A 851 18.79 -15.54 -11.15
CA ALA A 851 19.54 -16.52 -11.95
C ALA A 851 19.23 -16.41 -13.45
N GLU A 852 20.24 -16.68 -14.27
CA GLU A 852 20.12 -16.75 -15.74
C GLU A 852 19.48 -18.07 -16.22
N VAL A 853 18.86 -18.03 -17.39
CA VAL A 853 18.34 -19.20 -18.12
C VAL A 853 18.44 -18.99 -19.63
N LYS A 854 18.76 -20.07 -20.37
CA LYS A 854 18.89 -20.07 -21.84
C LYS A 854 17.54 -20.31 -22.50
N VAL A 855 17.05 -19.30 -23.21
CA VAL A 855 15.72 -19.26 -23.86
C VAL A 855 15.86 -19.19 -25.38
N THR A 856 14.92 -19.82 -26.10
CA THR A 856 14.86 -19.86 -27.56
C THR A 856 13.43 -19.68 -28.05
N GLY A 857 13.27 -19.32 -29.33
CA GLY A 857 11.97 -19.07 -29.95
C GLY A 857 11.69 -17.58 -30.18
N PRO A 858 10.43 -17.13 -30.03
CA PRO A 858 9.24 -17.96 -29.75
C PRO A 858 8.96 -18.94 -30.90
N VAL A 859 8.12 -19.94 -30.68
CA VAL A 859 7.73 -20.95 -31.67
C VAL A 859 6.23 -21.26 -31.60
N GLY A 860 5.71 -21.86 -32.68
CA GLY A 860 4.30 -22.23 -32.80
C GLY A 860 3.47 -21.23 -33.59
N LYS A 861 2.47 -21.77 -34.31
CA LYS A 861 1.41 -21.03 -35.04
C LYS A 861 0.02 -21.67 -34.94
N GLU A 862 -0.09 -22.89 -34.41
CA GLU A 862 -1.38 -23.61 -34.29
C GLU A 862 -2.30 -22.97 -33.23
N MET A 863 -1.73 -22.73 -32.05
CA MET A 863 -2.47 -22.21 -30.88
C MET A 863 -2.60 -20.68 -30.86
N LEU A 864 -2.42 -19.99 -32.00
CA LEU A 864 -2.68 -18.54 -32.08
C LEU A 864 -4.18 -18.24 -31.90
N LEU A 865 -4.49 -17.07 -31.34
CA LEU A 865 -5.85 -16.55 -31.17
C LEU A 865 -6.43 -16.02 -32.51
N PRO A 866 -7.75 -16.14 -32.80
CA PRO A 866 -8.32 -15.59 -34.03
C PRO A 866 -8.58 -14.08 -33.91
N LYS A 867 -8.61 -13.37 -35.05
CA LYS A 867 -8.85 -11.92 -35.08
C LYS A 867 -10.30 -11.48 -34.86
N ASP A 868 -11.28 -12.38 -34.96
CA ASP A 868 -12.69 -12.03 -34.76
C ASP A 868 -12.96 -11.75 -33.26
N PRO A 869 -13.28 -10.51 -32.87
CA PRO A 869 -13.57 -10.18 -31.46
C PRO A 869 -14.83 -10.86 -30.93
N ASN A 870 -15.71 -11.36 -31.80
CA ASN A 870 -16.98 -12.01 -31.46
C ASN A 870 -16.86 -13.54 -31.44
N ALA A 871 -15.66 -14.09 -31.66
CA ALA A 871 -15.42 -15.52 -31.74
C ALA A 871 -15.80 -16.26 -30.44
N THR A 872 -16.35 -17.47 -30.58
CA THR A 872 -16.52 -18.37 -29.44
C THR A 872 -15.25 -19.20 -29.29
N ILE A 873 -14.59 -19.11 -28.14
CA ILE A 873 -13.28 -19.72 -27.85
C ILE A 873 -13.45 -20.78 -26.77
N ILE A 874 -13.43 -22.05 -27.14
CA ILE A 874 -13.54 -23.20 -26.22
C ILE A 874 -12.13 -23.73 -25.94
N MET A 875 -11.72 -23.78 -24.67
CA MET A 875 -10.37 -24.08 -24.23
C MET A 875 -10.36 -25.30 -23.31
N LEU A 876 -9.59 -26.33 -23.65
CA LEU A 876 -9.59 -27.63 -22.98
C LEU A 876 -8.19 -27.92 -22.41
N ALA A 877 -8.01 -27.85 -21.09
CA ALA A 877 -6.71 -27.84 -20.42
C ALA A 877 -6.55 -28.89 -19.32
N THR A 878 -5.46 -29.67 -19.34
CA THR A 878 -5.03 -30.46 -18.17
C THR A 878 -3.78 -29.89 -17.52
N GLY A 879 -3.86 -29.55 -16.23
CA GLY A 879 -2.72 -29.03 -15.46
C GLY A 879 -2.03 -27.85 -16.15
N THR A 880 -0.72 -27.96 -16.42
CA THR A 880 0.07 -26.92 -17.12
C THR A 880 -0.39 -26.62 -18.55
N GLY A 881 -1.25 -27.45 -19.14
CA GLY A 881 -1.97 -27.14 -20.38
C GLY A 881 -2.83 -25.86 -20.31
N ILE A 882 -3.03 -25.30 -19.11
CA ILE A 882 -3.65 -23.98 -18.92
C ILE A 882 -2.82 -22.81 -19.47
N ALA A 883 -1.50 -22.96 -19.63
CA ALA A 883 -0.58 -21.85 -19.97
C ALA A 883 -1.03 -21.00 -21.18
N PRO A 884 -1.23 -21.55 -22.40
CA PRO A 884 -1.63 -20.73 -23.55
C PRO A 884 -2.99 -20.06 -23.31
N PHE A 885 -3.89 -20.68 -22.56
CA PHE A 885 -5.21 -20.12 -22.27
C PHE A 885 -5.16 -19.00 -21.23
N ARG A 886 -4.21 -19.01 -20.30
CA ARG A 886 -3.93 -17.83 -19.47
C ARG A 886 -3.51 -16.64 -20.34
N SER A 887 -2.66 -16.86 -21.35
CA SER A 887 -2.29 -15.79 -22.31
C SER A 887 -3.48 -15.24 -23.10
N PHE A 888 -4.40 -16.12 -23.53
CA PHE A 888 -5.65 -15.72 -24.20
C PHE A 888 -6.52 -14.86 -23.28
N LEU A 889 -6.75 -15.35 -22.06
CA LEU A 889 -7.71 -14.78 -21.12
C LEU A 889 -7.25 -13.44 -20.54
N TRP A 890 -5.95 -13.25 -20.31
CA TRP A 890 -5.37 -11.95 -19.94
C TRP A 890 -5.64 -10.89 -21.02
N LYS A 891 -5.39 -11.22 -22.29
CA LYS A 891 -5.67 -10.34 -23.44
C LYS A 891 -7.16 -10.06 -23.66
N MET A 892 -8.03 -11.03 -23.39
CA MET A 892 -9.48 -10.85 -23.51
C MET A 892 -10.06 -9.99 -22.39
N PHE A 893 -9.59 -10.15 -21.15
CA PHE A 893 -10.32 -9.68 -19.97
C PHE A 893 -9.56 -8.74 -19.04
N PHE A 894 -8.23 -8.67 -19.06
CA PHE A 894 -7.47 -7.76 -18.17
C PHE A 894 -6.83 -6.59 -18.91
N GLU A 895 -6.37 -6.80 -20.14
CA GLU A 895 -5.72 -5.76 -20.95
C GLU A 895 -6.70 -4.79 -21.62
N LYS A 896 -6.16 -3.66 -22.10
CA LYS A 896 -6.81 -2.77 -23.06
C LYS A 896 -5.96 -2.77 -24.33
N HIS A 897 -6.57 -2.98 -25.48
CA HIS A 897 -5.95 -2.85 -26.81
C HIS A 897 -6.86 -1.95 -27.65
N ASP A 898 -6.30 -0.97 -28.36
CA ASP A 898 -7.11 0.02 -29.11
C ASP A 898 -7.77 -0.60 -30.35
N ASP A 899 -7.18 -1.67 -30.90
CA ASP A 899 -7.64 -2.42 -32.06
C ASP A 899 -8.43 -3.70 -31.72
N TYR A 900 -8.42 -4.14 -30.46
CA TYR A 900 -8.97 -5.43 -30.04
C TYR A 900 -9.75 -5.37 -28.72
N LYS A 901 -11.05 -5.68 -28.80
CA LYS A 901 -11.95 -5.84 -27.64
C LYS A 901 -12.76 -7.10 -27.79
N PHE A 902 -12.59 -8.06 -26.87
CA PHE A 902 -13.34 -9.32 -26.91
C PHE A 902 -14.81 -9.12 -26.52
N ASN A 903 -15.72 -9.55 -27.40
CA ASN A 903 -17.18 -9.51 -27.23
C ASN A 903 -17.82 -10.92 -27.33
N GLY A 904 -17.06 -11.95 -27.68
CA GLY A 904 -17.51 -13.33 -27.84
C GLY A 904 -17.67 -14.09 -26.51
N LEU A 905 -17.66 -15.43 -26.59
CA LEU A 905 -17.73 -16.33 -25.43
C LEU A 905 -16.43 -17.12 -25.29
N ALA A 906 -15.73 -16.95 -24.17
CA ALA A 906 -14.55 -17.71 -23.79
C ALA A 906 -14.92 -18.74 -22.72
N TRP A 907 -14.83 -20.03 -23.04
CA TRP A 907 -15.23 -21.12 -22.15
C TRP A 907 -14.06 -22.07 -21.88
N LEU A 908 -13.61 -22.12 -20.63
CA LEU A 908 -12.48 -22.93 -20.18
C LEU A 908 -12.95 -24.20 -19.47
N PHE A 909 -12.48 -25.36 -19.90
CA PHE A 909 -12.56 -26.62 -19.15
C PHE A 909 -11.18 -26.96 -18.57
N LEU A 910 -11.05 -26.96 -17.24
CA LEU A 910 -9.78 -27.22 -16.54
C LEU A 910 -9.83 -28.53 -15.75
N GLY A 911 -9.08 -29.52 -16.23
CA GLY A 911 -8.90 -30.82 -15.59
C GLY A 911 -7.70 -30.88 -14.67
N VAL A 912 -7.94 -31.30 -13.41
CA VAL A 912 -6.93 -31.43 -12.36
C VAL A 912 -7.16 -32.71 -11.53
N PRO A 913 -6.16 -33.19 -10.77
CA PRO A 913 -6.37 -34.32 -9.87
C PRO A 913 -7.10 -33.93 -8.59
N THR A 914 -6.74 -32.81 -7.95
CA THR A 914 -7.30 -32.34 -6.66
C THR A 914 -7.68 -30.86 -6.70
N SER A 915 -8.53 -30.40 -5.79
CA SER A 915 -8.85 -28.97 -5.64
C SER A 915 -7.62 -28.13 -5.27
N SER A 916 -6.65 -28.72 -4.58
CA SER A 916 -5.32 -28.12 -4.31
C SER A 916 -4.40 -28.04 -5.52
N SER A 917 -4.77 -28.68 -6.63
CA SER A 917 -4.07 -28.61 -7.92
C SER A 917 -4.69 -27.59 -8.89
N LEU A 918 -5.71 -26.83 -8.47
CA LEU A 918 -6.32 -25.77 -9.29
C LEU A 918 -5.33 -24.61 -9.48
N LEU A 919 -5.05 -24.30 -10.73
CA LEU A 919 -4.10 -23.25 -11.13
C LEU A 919 -4.87 -21.97 -11.50
N TYR A 920 -4.36 -20.80 -11.10
CA TYR A 920 -4.90 -19.47 -11.44
C TYR A 920 -6.39 -19.21 -11.11
N LYS A 921 -6.97 -19.97 -10.15
CA LYS A 921 -8.38 -19.86 -9.74
C LYS A 921 -8.80 -18.41 -9.42
N ASP A 922 -7.94 -17.66 -8.74
CA ASP A 922 -8.18 -16.28 -8.31
C ASP A 922 -8.05 -15.25 -9.46
N GLU A 923 -7.55 -15.66 -10.63
CA GLU A 923 -7.60 -14.87 -11.86
C GLU A 923 -8.93 -15.15 -12.58
N PHE A 924 -9.30 -16.42 -12.73
CA PHE A 924 -10.54 -16.82 -13.41
C PHE A 924 -11.79 -16.31 -12.69
N ALA A 925 -11.84 -16.36 -11.36
CA ALA A 925 -12.98 -15.81 -10.59
C ALA A 925 -13.21 -14.31 -10.85
N LYS A 926 -12.14 -13.53 -11.07
CA LYS A 926 -12.25 -12.10 -11.44
C LYS A 926 -12.71 -11.90 -12.88
N MET A 927 -12.40 -12.83 -13.77
CA MET A 927 -12.90 -12.80 -15.16
C MET A 927 -14.40 -13.13 -15.20
N GLU A 928 -14.86 -14.07 -14.37
CA GLU A 928 -16.28 -14.37 -14.19
C GLU A 928 -17.03 -13.18 -13.57
N GLU A 929 -16.46 -12.51 -12.56
CA GLU A 929 -17.03 -11.29 -11.96
C GLU A 929 -17.06 -10.11 -12.96
N LYS A 930 -15.99 -9.90 -13.72
CA LYS A 930 -15.86 -8.78 -14.68
C LYS A 930 -16.70 -8.97 -15.95
N ALA A 931 -16.87 -10.21 -16.42
CA ALA A 931 -17.48 -10.51 -17.71
C ALA A 931 -18.37 -11.78 -17.71
N PRO A 932 -19.39 -11.88 -16.84
CA PRO A 932 -20.17 -13.11 -16.60
C PRO A 932 -21.02 -13.60 -17.79
N LYS A 933 -21.10 -12.82 -18.88
CA LYS A 933 -21.75 -13.22 -20.14
C LYS A 933 -20.75 -13.68 -21.21
N ASN A 934 -19.46 -13.47 -20.99
CA ASN A 934 -18.40 -13.63 -21.97
C ASN A 934 -17.28 -14.57 -21.49
N PHE A 935 -17.18 -14.86 -20.19
CA PHE A 935 -16.28 -15.88 -19.64
C PHE A 935 -17.04 -16.91 -18.79
N ARG A 936 -16.62 -18.17 -18.87
CA ARG A 936 -17.15 -19.32 -18.12
C ARG A 936 -16.02 -20.32 -17.85
N VAL A 937 -15.88 -20.84 -16.63
CA VAL A 937 -14.94 -21.94 -16.33
C VAL A 937 -15.59 -23.14 -15.66
N ASP A 938 -15.36 -24.33 -16.24
CA ASP A 938 -15.87 -25.62 -15.80
C ASP A 938 -14.73 -26.53 -15.33
N TYR A 939 -14.71 -26.86 -14.04
CA TYR A 939 -13.62 -27.63 -13.41
C TYR A 939 -13.91 -29.14 -13.38
N ALA A 940 -12.90 -29.96 -13.69
CA ALA A 940 -12.97 -31.42 -13.63
C ALA A 940 -11.92 -31.98 -12.66
N VAL A 941 -12.34 -32.25 -11.41
CA VAL A 941 -11.45 -32.63 -10.30
C VAL A 941 -11.45 -34.15 -10.09
N SER A 942 -10.63 -34.83 -10.89
CA SER A 942 -10.70 -36.29 -11.14
C SER A 942 -10.44 -37.24 -9.96
N ARG A 943 -10.05 -36.75 -8.77
CA ARG A 943 -9.97 -37.56 -7.52
C ARG A 943 -11.06 -37.22 -6.48
N GLU A 944 -11.80 -36.13 -6.68
CA GLU A 944 -12.77 -35.61 -5.70
C GLU A 944 -14.20 -35.55 -6.25
N GLN A 945 -14.36 -35.59 -7.58
CA GLN A 945 -15.64 -35.51 -8.28
C GLN A 945 -15.87 -36.75 -9.13
N THR A 946 -17.11 -37.24 -9.14
CA THR A 946 -17.60 -38.30 -10.04
C THR A 946 -18.80 -37.81 -10.84
N ASN A 947 -19.13 -38.51 -11.92
CA ASN A 947 -20.39 -38.32 -12.64
C ASN A 947 -21.51 -39.19 -12.02
N GLU A 948 -22.70 -39.12 -12.62
CA GLU A 948 -23.90 -39.88 -12.24
C GLU A 948 -23.71 -41.41 -12.30
N LYS A 949 -22.72 -41.89 -13.08
CA LYS A 949 -22.35 -43.31 -13.20
C LYS A 949 -21.27 -43.74 -12.18
N GLY A 950 -20.81 -42.83 -11.32
CA GLY A 950 -19.71 -43.06 -10.38
C GLY A 950 -18.30 -43.00 -11.01
N GLU A 951 -18.20 -42.66 -12.29
CA GLU A 951 -16.92 -42.53 -13.00
C GLU A 951 -16.21 -41.24 -12.63
N LYS A 952 -14.88 -41.24 -12.61
CA LYS A 952 -14.06 -40.06 -12.27
C LYS A 952 -14.31 -38.88 -13.23
N MET A 953 -14.44 -37.69 -12.67
CA MET A 953 -14.67 -36.46 -13.42
C MET A 953 -13.39 -36.00 -14.14
N TYR A 954 -13.19 -36.48 -15.36
CA TYR A 954 -12.22 -35.93 -16.31
C TYR A 954 -12.88 -34.86 -17.20
N ILE A 955 -12.09 -34.19 -18.05
CA ILE A 955 -12.59 -33.09 -18.90
C ILE A 955 -13.69 -33.58 -19.86
N GLN A 956 -13.49 -34.72 -20.51
CA GLN A 956 -14.54 -35.34 -21.34
C GLN A 956 -15.80 -35.62 -20.52
N THR A 957 -15.65 -36.12 -19.28
CA THR A 957 -16.78 -36.39 -18.38
C THR A 957 -17.55 -35.12 -18.01
N ARG A 958 -16.86 -33.98 -17.84
CA ARG A 958 -17.48 -32.66 -17.62
C ARG A 958 -18.13 -32.11 -18.88
N MET A 959 -17.46 -32.22 -20.04
CA MET A 959 -18.01 -31.80 -21.34
C MET A 959 -19.28 -32.57 -21.72
N ALA A 960 -19.38 -33.86 -21.37
CA ALA A 960 -20.58 -34.67 -21.59
C ALA A 960 -21.84 -34.09 -20.91
N GLN A 961 -21.70 -33.36 -19.79
CA GLN A 961 -22.84 -32.68 -19.14
C GLN A 961 -23.37 -31.49 -19.95
N TYR A 962 -22.58 -30.98 -20.89
CA TYR A 962 -22.90 -29.85 -21.78
C TYR A 962 -22.89 -30.25 -23.25
N ALA A 963 -22.98 -31.56 -23.54
CA ALA A 963 -22.84 -32.14 -24.88
C ALA A 963 -23.64 -31.39 -25.97
N ASN A 964 -24.95 -31.18 -25.73
CA ASN A 964 -25.83 -30.48 -26.66
C ASN A 964 -25.46 -28.99 -26.84
N GLU A 965 -25.09 -28.29 -25.76
CA GLU A 965 -24.67 -26.88 -25.81
C GLU A 965 -23.39 -26.74 -26.64
N LEU A 966 -22.41 -27.60 -26.39
CA LEU A 966 -21.14 -27.65 -27.13
C LEU A 966 -21.34 -27.99 -28.61
N TRP A 967 -22.30 -28.87 -28.94
CA TRP A 967 -22.64 -29.21 -30.32
C TRP A 967 -23.27 -28.03 -31.09
N GLU A 968 -24.21 -27.30 -30.48
CA GLU A 968 -24.78 -26.07 -31.07
C GLU A 968 -23.75 -24.93 -31.19
N LEU A 969 -22.74 -24.88 -30.32
CA LEU A 969 -21.61 -23.97 -30.49
C LEU A 969 -20.69 -24.43 -31.64
N LEU A 970 -20.36 -25.71 -31.74
CA LEU A 970 -19.49 -26.27 -32.78
C LEU A 970 -20.02 -26.06 -34.21
N LYS A 971 -21.35 -26.04 -34.38
CA LYS A 971 -21.99 -25.75 -35.68
C LYS A 971 -21.84 -24.29 -36.15
N LYS A 972 -21.34 -23.37 -35.31
CA LYS A 972 -21.16 -21.94 -35.68
C LYS A 972 -19.84 -21.70 -36.39
N ASP A 973 -19.91 -20.94 -37.50
CA ASP A 973 -18.75 -20.57 -38.32
C ASP A 973 -17.68 -19.74 -37.57
N ASN A 974 -17.99 -19.17 -36.40
CA ASN A 974 -17.05 -18.41 -35.57
C ASN A 974 -16.65 -19.09 -34.24
N THR A 975 -16.89 -20.40 -34.09
CA THR A 975 -16.41 -21.17 -32.93
C THR A 975 -15.04 -21.79 -33.21
N TYR A 976 -14.14 -21.66 -32.25
CA TYR A 976 -12.77 -22.19 -32.28
C TYR A 976 -12.51 -22.99 -31.00
N VAL A 977 -12.20 -24.27 -31.15
CA VAL A 977 -11.74 -25.15 -30.08
C VAL A 977 -10.21 -25.13 -30.03
N TYR A 978 -9.68 -25.10 -28.81
CA TYR A 978 -8.27 -25.25 -28.49
C TYR A 978 -8.11 -26.31 -27.40
N MET A 979 -7.25 -27.30 -27.62
CA MET A 979 -6.93 -28.32 -26.62
C MET A 979 -5.44 -28.36 -26.34
N CYS A 980 -5.06 -28.28 -25.07
CA CYS A 980 -3.68 -28.29 -24.63
C CYS A 980 -3.51 -29.19 -23.39
N GLY A 981 -2.72 -30.26 -23.51
CA GLY A 981 -2.66 -31.29 -22.46
C GLY A 981 -2.24 -32.68 -22.93
N LEU A 982 -2.88 -33.70 -22.35
CA LEU A 982 -2.56 -35.11 -22.60
C LEU A 982 -3.21 -35.63 -23.89
N LYS A 983 -2.42 -36.31 -24.72
CA LYS A 983 -2.86 -36.90 -26.00
C LYS A 983 -4.10 -37.82 -25.90
N GLY A 984 -4.33 -38.45 -24.74
CA GLY A 984 -5.51 -39.30 -24.50
C GLY A 984 -6.85 -38.56 -24.47
N MET A 985 -6.86 -37.22 -24.44
CA MET A 985 -8.09 -36.42 -24.35
C MET A 985 -8.95 -36.44 -25.63
N GLU A 986 -8.35 -36.45 -26.84
CA GLU A 986 -9.14 -36.37 -28.09
C GLU A 986 -10.18 -37.48 -28.17
N LYS A 987 -9.82 -38.73 -27.80
CA LYS A 987 -10.73 -39.87 -27.95
C LYS A 987 -12.01 -39.70 -27.13
N GLY A 988 -11.89 -39.34 -25.85
CA GLY A 988 -13.06 -39.16 -24.97
C GLY A 988 -13.98 -38.03 -25.39
N ILE A 989 -13.48 -37.05 -26.16
CA ILE A 989 -14.28 -35.97 -26.75
C ILE A 989 -14.93 -36.47 -28.05
N ASP A 990 -14.21 -37.24 -28.86
CA ASP A 990 -14.74 -37.84 -30.08
C ASP A 990 -15.86 -38.85 -29.79
N ASP A 991 -15.70 -39.67 -28.74
CA ASP A 991 -16.71 -40.61 -28.25
C ASP A 991 -18.03 -39.89 -27.86
N ILE A 992 -17.98 -38.63 -27.39
CA ILE A 992 -19.16 -37.80 -27.05
C ILE A 992 -19.79 -37.18 -28.31
N MET A 993 -18.97 -36.71 -29.25
CA MET A 993 -19.45 -35.96 -30.42
C MET A 993 -20.02 -36.88 -31.52
N LEU A 994 -19.61 -38.15 -31.58
CA LEU A 994 -20.16 -39.14 -32.51
C LEU A 994 -21.68 -39.31 -32.36
N ASP A 995 -22.18 -39.48 -31.13
CA ASP A 995 -23.60 -39.65 -30.82
C ASP A 995 -24.45 -38.40 -31.03
N LEU A 996 -23.83 -37.23 -31.22
CA LEU A 996 -24.50 -35.96 -31.50
C LEU A 996 -24.51 -35.70 -33.00
N ALA A 997 -23.35 -35.83 -33.65
CA ALA A 997 -23.21 -35.68 -35.09
C ALA A 997 -24.09 -36.67 -35.86
N ALA A 998 -24.20 -37.92 -35.39
CA ALA A 998 -25.06 -38.93 -35.99
C ALA A 998 -26.56 -38.56 -35.99
N LYS A 999 -27.04 -37.78 -35.02
CA LYS A 999 -28.45 -37.31 -34.95
C LYS A 999 -28.75 -36.25 -36.01
N ASP A 1000 -27.76 -35.39 -36.28
CA ASP A 1000 -27.83 -34.37 -37.34
C ASP A 1000 -27.42 -34.92 -38.73
N GLY A 1001 -27.11 -36.23 -38.84
CA GLY A 1001 -26.68 -36.87 -40.10
C GLY A 1001 -25.24 -36.55 -40.53
N ILE A 1002 -24.40 -36.05 -39.63
CA ILE A 1002 -23.04 -35.60 -39.88
C ILE A 1002 -22.03 -36.68 -39.44
N ASP A 1003 -21.06 -37.02 -40.30
CA ASP A 1003 -19.88 -37.78 -39.87
C ASP A 1003 -18.93 -36.87 -39.07
N TRP A 1004 -18.81 -37.11 -37.77
CA TRP A 1004 -17.91 -36.39 -36.89
C TRP A 1004 -16.45 -36.45 -37.35
N ILE A 1005 -15.98 -37.57 -37.93
CA ILE A 1005 -14.57 -37.74 -38.31
C ILE A 1005 -14.24 -36.88 -39.54
N ALA A 1006 -15.12 -36.84 -40.53
CA ALA A 1006 -15.04 -35.88 -41.64
C ALA A 1006 -15.16 -34.44 -41.14
N TYR A 1007 -16.17 -34.12 -40.32
CA TYR A 1007 -16.43 -32.75 -39.87
C TYR A 1007 -15.29 -32.18 -39.01
N LYS A 1008 -14.73 -32.97 -38.07
CA LYS A 1008 -13.55 -32.62 -37.29
C LYS A 1008 -12.32 -32.36 -38.18
N LYS A 1009 -12.20 -33.05 -39.32
CA LYS A 1009 -11.14 -32.81 -40.31
C LYS A 1009 -11.36 -31.49 -41.08
N GLU A 1010 -12.61 -31.11 -41.34
CA GLU A 1010 -12.94 -29.79 -41.89
C GLU A 1010 -12.68 -28.67 -40.89
N LEU A 1011 -13.06 -28.82 -39.62
CA LEU A 1011 -12.74 -27.87 -38.55
C LEU A 1011 -11.21 -27.71 -38.37
N LYS A 1012 -10.43 -28.80 -38.44
CA LYS A 1012 -8.95 -28.74 -38.45
C LYS A 1012 -8.41 -28.01 -39.69
N LYS A 1013 -9.03 -28.17 -40.87
CA LYS A 1013 -8.67 -27.43 -42.11
C LYS A 1013 -9.06 -25.95 -42.06
N ALA A 1014 -10.13 -25.60 -41.35
CA ALA A 1014 -10.63 -24.23 -41.17
C ALA A 1014 -9.95 -23.47 -40.00
N GLU A 1015 -8.91 -24.04 -39.38
CA GLU A 1015 -8.22 -23.48 -38.19
C GLU A 1015 -9.14 -23.32 -36.96
N GLN A 1016 -10.31 -23.95 -36.97
CA GLN A 1016 -11.32 -23.95 -35.90
C GLN A 1016 -11.13 -25.08 -34.88
N TRP A 1017 -10.34 -26.11 -35.18
CA TRP A 1017 -9.99 -27.15 -34.20
C TRP A 1017 -8.47 -27.24 -34.03
N ASN A 1018 -7.96 -26.73 -32.91
CA ASN A 1018 -6.54 -26.53 -32.65
C ASN A 1018 -6.10 -27.42 -31.49
N VAL A 1019 -4.99 -28.16 -31.65
CA VAL A 1019 -4.54 -29.16 -30.68
C VAL A 1019 -3.03 -29.13 -30.54
N GLU A 1020 -2.53 -28.89 -29.34
CA GLU A 1020 -1.12 -29.04 -28.97
C GLU A 1020 -1.02 -29.97 -27.75
N VAL A 1021 -0.67 -31.23 -27.98
CA VAL A 1021 -0.56 -32.27 -26.94
C VAL A 1021 0.88 -32.73 -26.77
N TYR A 1022 1.25 -32.99 -25.52
CA TYR A 1022 2.63 -33.26 -25.09
C TYR A 1022 2.98 -34.75 -24.92
#